data_AF-B4M139-F1
#
_entry.id   AF-B4M139-F1
#
_cell.length_a   1.000
_cell.length_b   1.000
_cell.length_c   1.000
_cell.angle_alpha   90.00
_cell.angle_beta   90.00
_cell.angle_gamma   90.00
#
_symmetry.space_group_name_H-M   'P 1'
#
loop_
_entity.id
_entity.type
_entity.pdbx_description
1 polymer ?
#
loop_
_entity_poly.entity_id
_entity_poly.type
_entity_poly.pdbx_seq_one_letter_code
_entity_poly.pdbx_strand_id
1 'polypeptide(L)'
;MPDRKLRKKKIVEKSDSAHWRSLMLDPKYDDQVEAAQLNLIEDLNDDFFAISYELVQNIVPVNNFLASKMKLFVDILARLHAYYVDEVKAAKDTQAKVDSANEKLQLAIEASADSQNLMERLRESLAEAWRTTDAAQYREALSRDAQGDYTTKENHARLMNSTDSRRTKEMRIRGVVFRERDRLARELKEYQKRLETNRVYASSLEAIILDHRTTIKSQQNRVKQLESDLFGLEHKNRQLVESLQDKVISQRKEMEYMNTVNQELRVFEKKFHEHSTINNNLRQTIDRLSNENFNLIKINHKMDEEQRRFKAMLTNLETTNKALLHERDELERSIRLSLADKKKKADIYLLLNRRFHQLSKKNAEYAEQEAHLHNELTALEKKLLVTNGQLEDTIRQKEDITRTHKKLQTEVSTHNDAMAALRHDLVLQRHRTHDVQSELSRANKFLDDKDCMIHKIKREVNELQAEGNELNKTIESLEAKVARKTEKVTELKEKLDHKHESYLKAKKQMEIVHSEKIMLEKNLDMCGRERQRLQNINGKLSFQINQLCQQLATNEKEITAHKNRIDQLDNLLKHKQNEIHAKDRHLERVRTDLSETKMHAEQLQHTIEQDEKRFKQISISLEEVNKEKSLVGQQMVRRNGELRIQQEQLAMMQLAIKRGTMQYNQRVDDIRLLKTEITNLSMSNACLQRAINDKSNMRHEVVRLERQLNRERLHVAAFTEEMKYPYRIHRWRVLIGKDPGKYQLIRKIQVLLKRNIRLSVERVNMERRLQDIQRLYDTLKEQLQHMPDPNTVNRLWLQQRANQRQRRKVKAMQAELAINEIDLKSRDLIIDEFQQVIKKEQLLQQPNKAIDKLLKIVSVSRKSHANKHQQVFHMSSNSSVQCGEFAYSAA
;
A
#
# COMPACT_ATOMS: atom_id res chain seq x y z
N MET A 1 42.79 -19.48 27.33
CA MET A 1 43.59 -18.27 27.63
C MET A 1 43.46 -17.30 26.47
N PRO A 2 43.41 -15.97 26.70
CA PRO A 2 42.18 -15.31 27.16
C PRO A 2 41.86 -13.99 26.43
N ASP A 3 40.63 -13.44 26.51
CA ASP A 3 40.35 -12.28 27.38
C ASP A 3 38.87 -11.81 27.38
N ARG A 4 38.44 -11.31 28.55
CA ARG A 4 37.47 -10.20 28.84
C ARG A 4 36.27 -9.92 27.90
N LYS A 5 35.04 -9.70 28.40
CA LYS A 5 34.59 -9.20 29.72
C LYS A 5 33.17 -9.68 30.06
N LEU A 6 32.97 -10.12 31.30
CA LEU A 6 31.64 -10.07 31.93
C LEU A 6 31.22 -8.61 32.13
N ARG A 7 29.97 -8.26 31.75
CA ARG A 7 29.24 -7.17 32.41
C ARG A 7 28.03 -7.76 33.14
N LYS A 8 28.16 -7.83 34.46
CA LYS A 8 27.05 -8.13 35.38
C LYS A 8 25.90 -7.17 35.09
N LYS A 9 24.69 -7.67 34.81
CA LYS A 9 23.48 -6.85 34.98
C LYS A 9 23.37 -6.53 36.46
N LYS A 10 23.53 -5.25 36.80
CA LYS A 10 23.45 -4.74 38.17
C LYS A 10 21.99 -4.89 38.61
N ILE A 11 21.74 -5.63 39.68
CA ILE A 11 20.44 -5.63 40.35
C ILE A 11 20.34 -4.29 41.06
N VAL A 12 19.39 -3.46 40.61
CA VAL A 12 18.99 -2.15 41.14
C VAL A 12 17.46 -2.15 40.99
N GLU A 13 16.65 -1.95 42.02
CA GLU A 13 16.95 -1.94 43.46
C GLU A 13 15.67 -2.30 44.24
N LYS A 14 15.77 -2.66 45.54
CA LYS A 14 14.59 -2.73 46.42
C LYS A 14 14.18 -1.35 46.98
N SER A 15 14.87 -0.28 46.61
CA SER A 15 14.63 1.10 47.08
C SER A 15 13.42 1.76 46.39
N ASP A 16 13.23 1.53 45.07
CA ASP A 16 12.12 2.10 44.29
C ASP A 16 10.76 1.85 44.94
N SER A 17 10.52 0.64 45.45
CA SER A 17 9.26 0.26 46.08
C SER A 17 8.99 0.98 47.42
N ALA A 18 10.01 1.55 48.08
CA ALA A 18 9.82 2.36 49.28
C ALA A 18 9.48 3.81 48.92
N HIS A 19 10.12 4.38 47.89
CA HIS A 19 9.84 5.75 47.45
C HIS A 19 8.43 5.88 46.86
N TRP A 20 7.99 4.92 46.04
CA TRP A 20 6.61 4.87 45.54
C TRP A 20 5.56 4.77 46.65
N ARG A 21 5.83 4.06 47.75
CA ARG A 21 4.93 4.01 48.91
C ARG A 21 4.89 5.33 49.67
N SER A 22 6.03 6.01 49.80
CA SER A 22 6.08 7.34 50.42
C SER A 22 5.28 8.37 49.62
N LEU A 23 5.33 8.30 48.28
CA LEU A 23 4.57 9.18 47.39
C LEU A 23 3.06 8.93 47.45
N MET A 24 2.65 7.67 47.58
CA MET A 24 1.24 7.23 47.69
C MET A 24 0.62 7.46 49.09
N LEU A 25 1.41 7.88 50.06
CA LEU A 25 0.97 8.18 51.44
C LEU A 25 0.99 9.68 51.76
N ASP A 26 1.35 10.51 50.79
CA ASP A 26 1.44 11.96 50.93
C ASP A 26 0.07 12.59 50.63
N PRO A 27 -0.63 13.22 51.60
CA PRO A 27 -2.02 13.66 51.44
C PRO A 27 -2.22 14.79 50.41
N LYS A 28 -1.12 15.31 49.83
CA LYS A 28 -1.15 16.22 48.67
C LYS A 28 -1.62 15.56 47.37
N TYR A 29 -1.53 14.23 47.26
CA TYR A 29 -1.83 13.48 46.04
C TYR A 29 -3.02 12.51 46.21
N ASP A 30 -3.91 12.79 47.19
CA ASP A 30 -5.05 11.95 47.52
C ASP A 30 -6.25 12.28 46.62
N ASP A 31 -6.66 11.34 45.76
CA ASP A 31 -7.75 11.49 44.77
C ASP A 31 -9.13 11.48 45.46
N GLN A 32 -9.46 12.56 46.18
CA GLN A 32 -10.76 12.73 46.86
C GLN A 32 -11.88 13.27 45.95
N VAL A 33 -11.55 13.75 44.74
CA VAL A 33 -12.50 14.34 43.79
C VAL A 33 -12.63 13.46 42.55
N GLU A 34 -13.85 12.99 42.28
CA GLU A 34 -14.14 12.18 41.10
C GLU A 34 -14.02 13.01 39.82
N ALA A 35 -13.31 12.50 38.81
CA ALA A 35 -12.95 13.27 37.61
C ALA A 35 -14.13 13.84 36.80
N ALA A 36 -15.35 13.33 37.00
CA ALA A 36 -16.58 13.84 36.40
C ALA A 36 -17.16 15.08 37.12
N GLN A 37 -16.67 15.39 38.31
CA GLN A 37 -17.16 16.48 39.18
C GLN A 37 -16.24 17.72 39.16
N LEU A 38 -15.08 17.62 38.49
CA LEU A 38 -14.08 18.71 38.40
C LEU A 38 -14.61 19.92 37.61
N ASN A 39 -14.65 21.08 38.25
CA ASN A 39 -14.83 22.36 37.58
C ASN A 39 -13.54 22.75 36.85
N LEU A 40 -13.54 22.60 35.52
CA LEU A 40 -12.41 22.85 34.62
C LEU A 40 -11.86 24.29 34.59
N ILE A 41 -12.31 25.19 35.47
CA ILE A 41 -11.81 26.57 35.62
C ILE A 41 -11.37 26.87 37.05
N GLU A 42 -12.04 26.29 38.05
CA GLU A 42 -11.79 26.58 39.48
C GLU A 42 -10.85 25.52 40.11
N ASP A 43 -10.98 24.25 39.70
CA ASP A 43 -10.20 23.13 40.25
C ASP A 43 -8.88 22.89 39.50
N LEU A 44 -8.84 23.17 38.19
CA LEU A 44 -7.62 23.14 37.37
C LEU A 44 -6.81 24.45 37.48
N ASN A 45 -6.63 24.94 38.70
CA ASN A 45 -5.94 26.19 38.98
C ASN A 45 -4.40 26.05 38.90
N ASP A 46 -3.70 27.18 39.02
CA ASP A 46 -2.23 27.22 38.95
C ASP A 46 -1.57 26.36 40.06
N ASP A 47 -2.22 26.20 41.22
CA ASP A 47 -1.76 25.35 42.32
C ASP A 47 -1.85 23.86 41.96
N PHE A 48 -2.93 23.41 41.32
CA PHE A 48 -3.05 22.05 40.78
C PHE A 48 -1.92 21.76 39.78
N PHE A 49 -1.66 22.69 38.85
CA PHE A 49 -0.56 22.52 37.91
C PHE A 49 0.80 22.51 38.61
N ALA A 50 1.03 23.38 39.59
CA ALA A 50 2.25 23.39 40.40
C ALA A 50 2.47 22.04 41.13
N ILE A 51 1.45 21.51 41.80
CA ILE A 51 1.48 20.20 42.48
C ILE A 51 1.76 19.06 41.47
N SER A 52 1.17 19.11 40.28
CA SER A 52 1.41 18.11 39.24
C SER A 52 2.83 18.17 38.66
N TYR A 53 3.46 19.35 38.58
CA TYR A 53 4.87 19.48 38.23
C TYR A 53 5.80 19.09 39.38
N GLU A 54 5.43 19.34 40.65
CA GLU A 54 6.14 18.84 41.84
C GLU A 54 6.15 17.30 41.85
N LEU A 55 5.00 16.67 41.58
CA LEU A 55 4.87 15.21 41.41
C LEU A 55 5.78 14.68 40.30
N VAL A 56 5.77 15.33 39.12
CA VAL A 56 6.67 14.98 38.01
C VAL A 56 8.14 15.05 38.43
N GLN A 57 8.56 16.12 39.13
CA GLN A 57 9.93 16.27 39.63
C GLN A 57 10.31 15.15 40.62
N ASN A 58 9.41 14.80 41.54
CA ASN A 58 9.62 13.72 42.51
C ASN A 58 9.70 12.33 41.85
N ILE A 59 9.10 12.14 40.67
CA ILE A 59 9.17 10.89 39.89
C ILE A 59 10.43 10.79 39.01
N VAL A 60 11.08 11.92 38.64
CA VAL A 60 12.33 11.93 37.84
C VAL A 60 13.43 11.00 38.41
N PRO A 61 13.80 11.06 39.72
CA PRO A 61 14.85 10.20 40.26
C PRO A 61 14.48 8.71 40.31
N VAL A 62 13.19 8.38 40.31
CA VAL A 62 12.69 6.99 40.42
C VAL A 62 12.52 6.36 39.03
N ASN A 63 11.90 7.07 38.09
CA ASN A 63 11.71 6.59 36.72
C ASN A 63 11.58 7.75 35.73
N ASN A 64 12.72 8.17 35.18
CA ASN A 64 12.80 9.26 34.21
C ASN A 64 11.91 9.07 32.95
N PHE A 65 11.65 7.83 32.51
CA PHE A 65 10.75 7.58 31.37
C PHE A 65 9.29 7.85 31.74
N LEU A 66 8.86 7.43 32.94
CA LEU A 66 7.52 7.69 33.44
C LEU A 66 7.33 9.19 33.74
N ALA A 67 8.30 9.84 34.38
CA ALA A 67 8.30 11.28 34.62
C ALA A 67 8.17 12.08 33.31
N SER A 68 8.93 11.71 32.27
CA SER A 68 8.85 12.34 30.95
C SER A 68 7.46 12.18 30.31
N LYS A 69 6.81 11.03 30.50
CA LYS A 69 5.45 10.77 29.97
C LYS A 69 4.38 11.52 30.76
N MET A 70 4.48 11.57 32.08
CA MET A 70 3.58 12.35 32.95
C MET A 70 3.72 13.84 32.68
N LYS A 71 4.95 14.35 32.54
CA LYS A 71 5.20 15.73 32.13
C LYS A 71 4.50 16.08 30.83
N LEU A 72 4.59 15.22 29.81
CA LEU A 72 3.91 15.46 28.53
C LEU A 72 2.38 15.58 28.69
N PHE A 73 1.76 14.78 29.56
CA PHE A 73 0.32 14.90 29.83
C PHE A 73 -0.03 16.18 30.59
N VAL A 74 0.77 16.56 31.59
CA VAL A 74 0.59 17.84 32.32
C VAL A 74 0.78 19.04 31.38
N ASP A 75 1.82 19.04 30.53
CA ASP A 75 2.10 20.08 29.54
C ASP A 75 0.95 20.21 28.51
N ILE A 76 0.27 19.11 28.16
CA ILE A 76 -0.89 19.09 27.26
C ILE A 76 -2.14 19.63 27.98
N LEU A 77 -2.40 19.16 29.20
CA LEU A 77 -3.53 19.60 30.02
C LEU A 77 -3.45 21.09 30.33
N ALA A 78 -2.28 21.62 30.70
CA ALA A 78 -2.07 23.03 30.97
C ALA A 78 -2.37 23.91 29.74
N ARG A 79 -1.97 23.47 28.53
CA ARG A 79 -2.29 24.18 27.28
C ARG A 79 -3.77 24.13 26.95
N LEU A 80 -4.40 22.95 27.06
CA LEU A 80 -5.84 22.80 26.80
C LEU A 80 -6.67 23.62 27.79
N HIS A 81 -6.28 23.65 29.07
CA HIS A 81 -6.89 24.49 30.09
C HIS A 81 -6.76 25.99 29.74
N ALA A 82 -5.56 26.46 29.39
CA ALA A 82 -5.35 27.86 28.99
C ALA A 82 -6.23 28.26 27.79
N TYR A 83 -6.29 27.43 26.74
CA TYR A 83 -7.18 27.66 25.60
C TYR A 83 -8.66 27.69 26.01
N TYR A 84 -9.10 26.74 26.84
CA TYR A 84 -10.48 26.67 27.33
C TYR A 84 -10.87 27.90 28.17
N VAL A 85 -9.99 28.34 29.06
CA VAL A 85 -10.18 29.54 29.88
C VAL A 85 -10.28 30.80 29.03
N ASP A 86 -9.43 30.95 28.01
CA ASP A 86 -9.47 32.10 27.11
C ASP A 86 -10.69 32.08 26.18
N GLU A 87 -11.13 30.90 25.73
CA GLU A 87 -12.36 30.74 24.94
C GLU A 87 -13.62 31.03 25.79
N VAL A 88 -13.63 30.64 27.07
CA VAL A 88 -14.72 30.98 28.01
C VAL A 88 -14.73 32.49 28.35
N LYS A 89 -13.57 33.15 28.48
CA LYS A 89 -13.50 34.62 28.61
C LYS A 89 -14.05 35.29 27.35
N ALA A 90 -13.62 34.87 26.17
CA ALA A 90 -14.11 35.39 24.90
C ALA A 90 -15.63 35.20 24.75
N ALA A 91 -16.17 34.05 25.17
CA ALA A 91 -17.61 33.79 25.19
C ALA A 91 -18.34 34.80 26.10
N LYS A 92 -17.87 35.02 27.33
CA LYS A 92 -18.43 36.02 28.26
C LYS A 92 -18.38 37.44 27.68
N ASP A 93 -17.28 37.83 27.06
CA ASP A 93 -17.14 39.14 26.39
C ASP A 93 -18.09 39.29 25.19
N THR A 94 -18.35 38.22 24.44
CA THR A 94 -19.35 38.26 23.36
C THR A 94 -20.77 38.32 23.89
N GLN A 95 -21.07 37.65 25.01
CA GLN A 95 -22.37 37.71 25.67
C GLN A 95 -22.68 39.14 26.13
N ALA A 96 -21.75 39.80 26.84
CA ALA A 96 -21.92 41.20 27.25
C ALA A 96 -22.13 42.17 26.07
N LYS A 97 -21.52 41.91 24.91
CA LYS A 97 -21.74 42.68 23.67
C LYS A 97 -23.12 42.42 23.06
N VAL A 98 -23.60 41.17 23.11
CA VAL A 98 -24.96 40.80 22.69
C VAL A 98 -26.00 41.48 23.59
N ASP A 99 -25.80 41.47 24.90
CA ASP A 99 -26.72 42.08 25.85
C ASP A 99 -26.79 43.61 25.68
N SER A 100 -25.65 44.29 25.52
CA SER A 100 -25.63 45.72 25.17
C SER A 100 -26.24 46.03 23.79
N ALA A 101 -26.20 45.09 22.84
CA ALA A 101 -26.88 45.25 21.55
C ALA A 101 -28.40 45.05 21.69
N ASN A 102 -28.85 44.15 22.57
CA ASN A 102 -30.26 43.94 22.88
C ASN A 102 -30.88 45.15 23.59
N GLU A 103 -30.19 45.77 24.56
CA GLU A 103 -30.62 47.02 25.19
C GLU A 103 -30.80 48.15 24.15
N LYS A 104 -29.83 48.33 23.25
CA LYS A 104 -29.91 49.31 22.15
C LYS A 104 -31.05 49.02 21.17
N LEU A 105 -31.33 47.74 20.93
CA LEU A 105 -32.47 47.32 20.10
C LEU A 105 -33.80 47.66 20.79
N GLN A 106 -33.94 47.41 22.10
CA GLN A 106 -35.12 47.76 22.88
C GLN A 106 -35.37 49.27 22.85
N LEU A 107 -34.36 50.10 23.15
CA LEU A 107 -34.46 51.55 23.08
C LEU A 107 -34.82 52.06 21.67
N ALA A 108 -34.33 51.41 20.60
CA ALA A 108 -34.70 51.75 19.23
C ALA A 108 -36.16 51.36 18.89
N ILE A 109 -36.67 50.26 19.45
CA ILE A 109 -38.08 49.84 19.31
C ILE A 109 -38.99 50.82 20.06
N GLU A 110 -38.64 51.21 21.29
CA GLU A 110 -39.38 52.21 22.07
C GLU A 110 -39.43 53.56 21.36
N ALA A 111 -38.29 54.08 20.89
CA ALA A 111 -38.24 55.31 20.11
C ALA A 111 -39.04 55.22 18.79
N SER A 112 -39.10 54.02 18.17
CA SER A 112 -39.95 53.80 16.99
C SER A 112 -41.43 53.81 17.34
N ALA A 113 -41.85 53.20 18.45
CA ALA A 113 -43.23 53.24 18.93
C ALA A 113 -43.68 54.67 19.27
N ASP A 114 -42.84 55.45 19.96
CA ASP A 114 -43.10 56.86 20.23
C ASP A 114 -43.22 57.70 18.95
N SER A 115 -42.39 57.42 17.94
CA SER A 115 -42.49 58.09 16.63
C SER A 115 -43.79 57.74 15.89
N GLN A 116 -44.30 56.51 16.04
CA GLN A 116 -45.59 56.10 15.48
C GLN A 116 -46.75 56.79 16.21
N ASN A 117 -46.74 56.79 17.55
CA ASN A 117 -47.72 57.50 18.37
C ASN A 117 -47.78 59.00 18.03
N LEU A 118 -46.62 59.64 17.80
CA LEU A 118 -46.55 61.03 17.36
C LEU A 118 -47.13 61.22 15.95
N MET A 119 -46.81 60.33 15.00
CA MET A 119 -47.38 60.37 13.65
C MET A 119 -48.89 60.16 13.63
N GLU A 120 -49.45 59.34 14.51
CA GLU A 120 -50.90 59.16 14.64
C GLU A 120 -51.58 60.44 15.15
N ARG A 121 -51.07 61.07 16.22
CA ARG A 121 -51.55 62.38 16.69
C ARG A 121 -51.46 63.48 15.62
N LEU A 122 -50.42 63.45 14.78
CA LEU A 122 -50.28 64.37 13.65
C LEU A 122 -51.28 64.08 12.51
N ARG A 123 -51.67 62.82 12.30
CA ARG A 123 -52.74 62.45 11.36
C ARG A 123 -54.12 62.86 11.88
N GLU A 124 -54.38 62.69 13.18
CA GLU A 124 -55.62 63.13 13.82
C GLU A 124 -55.78 64.64 13.73
N SER A 125 -54.76 65.42 14.09
CA SER A 125 -54.80 66.88 13.97
C SER A 125 -54.87 67.38 12.52
N LEU A 126 -54.29 66.67 11.54
CA LEU A 126 -54.54 66.93 10.11
C LEU A 126 -55.98 66.65 9.70
N ALA A 127 -56.60 65.57 10.19
CA ALA A 127 -58.00 65.24 9.92
C ALA A 127 -58.95 66.27 10.55
N GLU A 128 -58.64 66.80 11.73
CA GLU A 128 -59.37 67.92 12.35
C GLU A 128 -59.18 69.24 11.59
N ALA A 129 -57.96 69.53 11.12
CA ALA A 129 -57.70 70.68 10.25
C ALA A 129 -58.52 70.61 8.95
N TRP A 130 -58.61 69.42 8.32
CA TRP A 130 -59.43 69.22 7.12
C TRP A 130 -60.93 69.37 7.40
N ARG A 131 -61.45 68.78 8.48
CA ARG A 131 -62.85 68.95 8.90
C ARG A 131 -63.20 70.42 9.19
N THR A 132 -62.28 71.18 9.79
CA THR A 132 -62.49 72.60 10.08
C THR A 132 -62.40 73.47 8.82
N THR A 133 -61.54 73.14 7.84
CA THR A 133 -61.54 73.81 6.54
C THR A 133 -62.81 73.51 5.72
N ASP A 134 -63.29 72.27 5.72
CA ASP A 134 -64.53 71.90 5.02
C ASP A 134 -65.74 72.59 5.66
N ALA A 135 -65.80 72.64 7.00
CA ALA A 135 -66.82 73.38 7.72
C ALA A 135 -66.75 74.90 7.46
N ALA A 136 -65.55 75.47 7.26
CA ALA A 136 -65.39 76.87 6.89
C ALA A 136 -65.86 77.13 5.45
N GLN A 137 -65.52 76.27 4.48
CA GLN A 137 -65.99 76.38 3.10
C GLN A 137 -67.52 76.21 3.01
N TYR A 138 -68.12 75.32 3.80
CA TYR A 138 -69.57 75.16 3.88
C TYR A 138 -70.27 76.40 4.45
N ARG A 139 -69.70 77.04 5.49
CA ARG A 139 -70.20 78.33 6.02
C ARG A 139 -70.04 79.46 5.01
N GLU A 140 -68.96 79.47 4.23
CA GLU A 140 -68.70 80.46 3.19
C GLU A 140 -69.65 80.29 1.99
N ALA A 141 -69.98 79.06 1.60
CA ALA A 141 -71.00 78.77 0.59
C ALA A 141 -72.39 79.28 1.02
N LEU A 142 -72.83 78.95 2.24
CA LEU A 142 -74.09 79.46 2.79
C LEU A 142 -74.14 80.99 2.89
N SER A 143 -72.99 81.62 3.14
CA SER A 143 -72.88 83.09 3.22
C SER A 143 -72.92 83.75 1.83
N ARG A 144 -72.42 83.08 0.78
CA ARG A 144 -72.56 83.52 -0.62
C ARG A 144 -74.02 83.42 -1.10
N ASP A 145 -74.72 82.33 -0.77
CA ASP A 145 -76.12 82.16 -1.14
C ASP A 145 -77.03 83.18 -0.42
N ALA A 146 -76.73 83.52 0.84
CA ALA A 146 -77.49 84.52 1.61
C ALA A 146 -77.31 85.99 1.15
N GLN A 147 -76.33 86.28 0.28
CA GLN A 147 -76.06 87.64 -0.22
C GLN A 147 -76.63 87.93 -1.63
N GLY A 148 -77.34 86.98 -2.24
CA GLY A 148 -77.92 87.15 -3.58
C GLY A 148 -79.25 87.92 -3.65
N ASP A 149 -80.01 88.01 -2.56
CA ASP A 149 -81.48 88.08 -2.65
C ASP A 149 -82.17 89.29 -1.97
N TYR A 150 -81.46 90.41 -1.78
CA TYR A 150 -82.07 91.65 -1.26
C TYR A 150 -81.73 92.90 -2.09
N THR A 151 -82.50 93.14 -3.15
CA THR A 151 -82.68 94.50 -3.70
C THR A 151 -84.18 94.81 -3.89
N THR A 152 -84.52 96.09 -3.70
CA THR A 152 -85.86 96.73 -3.86
C THR A 152 -86.90 96.53 -2.73
N LYS A 153 -87.16 97.63 -2.00
CA LYS A 153 -88.51 98.26 -1.85
C LYS A 153 -88.43 99.54 -1.01
N GLU A 154 -88.83 100.66 -1.59
CA GLU A 154 -89.16 101.90 -0.89
C GLU A 154 -90.58 101.84 -0.30
N ASN A 155 -90.88 102.60 0.77
CA ASN A 155 -92.08 103.47 0.80
C ASN A 155 -92.17 104.40 2.03
N HIS A 156 -93.00 105.44 1.89
CA HIS A 156 -93.10 106.63 2.78
C HIS A 156 -94.24 106.59 3.82
N ALA A 157 -94.08 107.38 4.91
CA ALA A 157 -95.15 108.13 5.63
C ALA A 157 -94.53 109.04 6.73
N ARG A 158 -95.16 110.09 7.30
CA ARG A 158 -95.99 111.24 6.83
C ARG A 158 -96.45 112.07 8.06
N LEU A 159 -96.40 113.42 8.02
CA LEU A 159 -97.26 114.45 8.69
C LEU A 159 -96.52 115.82 8.58
N MET A 160 -97.00 116.95 8.01
CA MET A 160 -98.25 117.75 8.18
C MET A 160 -98.39 118.29 9.63
N ASN A 161 -98.65 119.56 9.99
CA ASN A 161 -98.92 120.86 9.30
C ASN A 161 -98.75 122.03 10.35
N SER A 162 -98.84 123.36 10.13
CA SER A 162 -98.93 124.27 8.97
C SER A 162 -98.62 125.76 9.38
N THR A 163 -98.74 126.71 8.43
CA THR A 163 -99.12 128.16 8.57
C THR A 163 -98.39 129.16 9.50
N ASP A 164 -97.72 130.10 8.83
CA ASP A 164 -97.82 131.58 8.96
C ASP A 164 -96.88 132.50 9.79
N SER A 165 -96.79 133.73 9.26
CA SER A 165 -96.20 134.98 9.76
C SER A 165 -94.66 135.18 9.76
N ARG A 166 -94.25 136.22 9.03
CA ARG A 166 -92.91 136.43 8.44
C ARG A 166 -91.80 136.97 9.38
N ARG A 167 -92.04 137.19 10.68
CA ARG A 167 -91.12 137.93 11.58
C ARG A 167 -90.38 137.13 12.67
N THR A 168 -90.58 135.80 12.80
CA THR A 168 -89.90 134.98 13.83
C THR A 168 -88.77 134.07 13.31
N LYS A 169 -88.26 134.32 12.09
CA LYS A 169 -87.33 133.40 11.40
C LYS A 169 -85.86 133.53 11.81
N GLU A 170 -85.32 134.74 12.02
CA GLU A 170 -83.88 134.90 12.31
C GLU A 170 -83.45 134.29 13.65
N MET A 171 -84.27 134.44 14.70
CA MET A 171 -83.92 133.95 16.04
C MET A 171 -83.98 132.41 16.14
N ARG A 172 -84.85 131.76 15.36
CA ARG A 172 -84.87 130.28 15.24
C ARG A 172 -83.72 129.73 14.40
N ILE A 173 -83.32 130.42 13.32
CA ILE A 173 -82.18 129.99 12.49
C ILE A 173 -80.88 130.00 13.30
N ARG A 174 -80.59 131.05 14.10
CA ARG A 174 -79.43 131.03 15.01
C ARG A 174 -79.48 129.86 16.00
N GLY A 175 -80.64 129.59 16.60
CA GLY A 175 -80.81 128.48 17.55
C GLY A 175 -80.59 127.10 16.93
N VAL A 176 -80.99 126.88 15.67
CA VAL A 176 -80.73 125.63 14.93
C VAL A 176 -79.25 125.53 14.56
N VAL A 177 -78.66 126.59 13.99
CA VAL A 177 -77.24 126.62 13.58
C VAL A 177 -76.30 126.38 14.77
N PHE A 178 -76.56 126.93 15.96
CA PHE A 178 -75.75 126.63 17.14
C PHE A 178 -75.89 125.17 17.60
N ARG A 179 -77.11 124.60 17.56
CA ARG A 179 -77.31 123.17 17.90
C ARG A 179 -76.66 122.23 16.89
N GLU A 180 -76.69 122.56 15.60
CA GLU A 180 -76.01 121.79 14.56
C GLU A 180 -74.49 121.94 14.66
N ARG A 181 -73.96 123.15 14.92
CA ARG A 181 -72.54 123.37 15.23
C ARG A 181 -72.11 122.51 16.43
N ASP A 182 -72.88 122.50 17.52
CA ASP A 182 -72.53 121.79 18.76
C ASP A 182 -72.81 120.28 18.67
N ARG A 183 -73.59 119.85 17.68
CA ARG A 183 -73.74 118.43 17.29
C ARG A 183 -72.56 118.00 16.42
N LEU A 184 -72.25 118.72 15.35
CA LEU A 184 -71.12 118.46 14.46
C LEU A 184 -69.78 118.54 15.21
N ALA A 185 -69.64 119.43 16.19
CA ALA A 185 -68.46 119.48 17.06
C ALA A 185 -68.33 118.24 17.96
N ARG A 186 -69.44 117.65 18.43
CA ARG A 186 -69.42 116.37 19.15
C ARG A 186 -69.11 115.20 18.21
N GLU A 187 -69.77 115.13 17.06
CA GLU A 187 -69.51 114.11 16.04
C GLU A 187 -68.04 114.17 15.57
N LEU A 188 -67.49 115.36 15.29
CA LEU A 188 -66.06 115.55 14.99
C LEU A 188 -65.16 115.10 16.15
N LYS A 189 -65.52 115.38 17.40
CA LYS A 189 -64.75 114.94 18.58
C LYS A 189 -64.82 113.42 18.78
N GLU A 190 -65.92 112.77 18.41
CA GLU A 190 -66.05 111.31 18.38
C GLU A 190 -65.27 110.69 17.20
N TYR A 191 -65.32 111.28 16.01
CA TYR A 191 -64.51 110.85 14.87
C TYR A 191 -63.01 111.03 15.14
N GLN A 192 -62.59 112.12 15.78
CA GLN A 192 -61.21 112.30 16.26
C GLN A 192 -60.81 111.20 17.26
N LYS A 193 -61.65 110.90 18.26
CA LYS A 193 -61.39 109.79 19.20
C LYS A 193 -61.26 108.44 18.48
N ARG A 194 -62.16 108.13 17.52
CA ARG A 194 -62.11 106.89 16.72
C ARG A 194 -60.86 106.82 15.85
N LEU A 195 -60.45 107.95 15.26
CA LEU A 195 -59.24 108.03 14.43
C LEU A 195 -57.97 107.88 15.27
N GLU A 196 -57.95 108.41 16.49
CA GLU A 196 -56.84 108.25 17.42
C GLU A 196 -56.74 106.82 17.98
N THR A 197 -57.88 106.18 18.34
CA THR A 197 -57.87 104.75 18.70
C THR A 197 -57.44 103.86 17.54
N ASN A 198 -57.84 104.18 16.30
CA ASN A 198 -57.39 103.44 15.12
C ASN A 198 -55.89 103.66 14.84
N ARG A 199 -55.33 104.84 15.12
CA ARG A 199 -53.87 105.08 15.04
C ARG A 199 -53.09 104.27 16.07
N VAL A 200 -53.55 104.23 17.32
CA VAL A 200 -52.92 103.41 18.37
C VAL A 200 -52.99 101.92 18.00
N TYR A 201 -54.14 101.46 17.50
CA TYR A 201 -54.30 100.08 17.04
C TYR A 201 -53.39 99.75 15.84
N ALA A 202 -53.34 100.62 14.82
CA ALA A 202 -52.44 100.45 13.67
C ALA A 202 -50.96 100.40 14.09
N SER A 203 -50.54 101.32 14.97
CA SER A 203 -49.18 101.33 15.54
C SER A 203 -48.86 100.03 16.30
N SER A 204 -49.81 99.50 17.08
CA SER A 204 -49.65 98.22 17.77
C SER A 204 -49.53 97.03 16.81
N LEU A 205 -50.28 97.02 15.70
CA LEU A 205 -50.16 96.00 14.66
C LEU A 205 -48.83 96.11 13.91
N GLU A 206 -48.35 97.33 13.62
CA GLU A 206 -47.04 97.55 13.00
C GLU A 206 -45.90 97.07 13.89
N ALA A 207 -45.98 97.27 15.22
CA ALA A 207 -45.03 96.72 16.18
C ALA A 207 -45.04 95.18 16.18
N ILE A 208 -46.22 94.55 16.24
CA ILE A 208 -46.36 93.08 16.18
C ILE A 208 -45.82 92.52 14.85
N ILE A 209 -46.08 93.18 13.72
CA ILE A 209 -45.53 92.81 12.41
C ILE A 209 -44.00 92.94 12.39
N LEU A 210 -43.43 93.93 13.09
CA LEU A 210 -41.99 94.11 13.18
C LEU A 210 -41.34 92.99 14.04
N ASP A 211 -41.96 92.60 15.15
CA ASP A 211 -41.52 91.46 15.97
C ASP A 211 -41.67 90.12 15.25
N HIS A 212 -42.73 89.94 14.46
CA HIS A 212 -42.84 88.77 13.58
C HIS A 212 -41.76 88.77 12.48
N ARG A 213 -41.37 89.94 11.96
CA ARG A 213 -40.25 90.03 10.99
C ARG A 213 -38.88 89.76 11.63
N THR A 214 -38.63 90.15 12.88
CA THR A 214 -37.37 89.86 13.58
C THR A 214 -37.28 88.38 13.98
N THR A 215 -38.37 87.79 14.48
CA THR A 215 -38.44 86.36 14.81
C THR A 215 -38.30 85.47 13.57
N ILE A 216 -38.96 85.79 12.44
CA ILE A 216 -38.77 85.09 11.16
C ILE A 216 -37.30 85.17 10.69
N LYS A 217 -36.65 86.34 10.77
CA LYS A 217 -35.22 86.47 10.43
C LYS A 217 -34.32 85.60 11.33
N SER A 218 -34.61 85.56 12.63
CA SER A 218 -33.89 84.71 13.59
C SER A 218 -34.04 83.22 13.25
N GLN A 219 -35.27 82.77 12.96
CA GLN A 219 -35.55 81.40 12.53
C GLN A 219 -34.86 81.06 11.20
N GLN A 220 -34.90 81.95 10.21
CA GLN A 220 -34.20 81.76 8.93
C GLN A 220 -32.67 81.62 9.11
N ASN A 221 -32.07 82.40 10.01
CA ASN A 221 -30.64 82.26 10.32
C ASN A 221 -30.34 80.92 11.02
N ARG A 222 -31.21 80.47 11.94
CA ARG A 222 -31.07 79.16 12.61
C ARG A 222 -31.25 77.99 11.64
N VAL A 223 -32.17 78.08 10.67
CA VAL A 223 -32.31 77.09 9.59
C VAL A 223 -31.03 77.01 8.76
N LYS A 224 -30.46 78.14 8.33
CA LYS A 224 -29.19 78.16 7.58
C LYS A 224 -28.01 77.57 8.37
N GLN A 225 -27.95 77.78 9.68
CA GLN A 225 -26.95 77.15 10.54
C GLN A 225 -27.13 75.63 10.55
N LEU A 226 -28.35 75.14 10.77
CA LEU A 226 -28.66 73.71 10.73
C LEU A 226 -28.39 73.07 9.36
N GLU A 227 -28.66 73.78 8.25
CA GLU A 227 -28.30 73.35 6.90
C GLU A 227 -26.78 73.20 6.73
N SER A 228 -25.99 74.16 7.25
CA SER A 228 -24.52 74.08 7.20
C SER A 228 -23.95 72.97 8.09
N ASP A 229 -24.52 72.75 9.27
CA ASP A 229 -24.12 71.68 10.18
C ASP A 229 -24.46 70.31 9.60
N LEU A 230 -25.66 70.17 9.00
CA LEU A 230 -26.10 68.95 8.32
C LEU A 230 -25.21 68.63 7.11
N PHE A 231 -24.86 69.61 6.29
CA PHE A 231 -23.88 69.42 5.21
C PHE A 231 -22.50 68.99 5.74
N GLY A 232 -22.03 69.59 6.84
CA GLY A 232 -20.78 69.20 7.49
C GLY A 232 -20.80 67.77 8.06
N LEU A 233 -21.92 67.34 8.62
CA LEU A 233 -22.13 65.98 9.12
C LEU A 233 -22.26 64.97 7.97
N GLU A 234 -23.00 65.29 6.90
CA GLU A 234 -23.07 64.46 5.70
C GLU A 234 -21.69 64.27 5.07
N HIS A 235 -20.88 65.33 4.97
CA HIS A 235 -19.53 65.23 4.40
C HIS A 235 -18.63 64.32 5.25
N LYS A 236 -18.65 64.48 6.58
CA LYS A 236 -17.94 63.58 7.51
C LYS A 236 -18.42 62.13 7.42
N ASN A 237 -19.73 61.91 7.32
CA ASN A 237 -20.30 60.57 7.14
C ASN A 237 -19.88 59.94 5.81
N ARG A 238 -19.84 60.70 4.71
CA ARG A 238 -19.33 60.19 3.42
C ARG A 238 -17.86 59.80 3.50
N GLN A 239 -17.00 60.65 4.08
CA GLN A 239 -15.58 60.34 4.31
C GLN A 239 -15.40 59.10 5.20
N LEU A 240 -16.20 58.96 6.27
CA LEU A 240 -16.16 57.78 7.13
C LEU A 240 -16.59 56.51 6.37
N VAL A 241 -17.67 56.57 5.59
CA VAL A 241 -18.14 55.46 4.76
C VAL A 241 -17.09 55.05 3.73
N GLU A 242 -16.46 56.00 3.05
CA GLU A 242 -15.37 55.75 2.09
C GLU A 242 -14.16 55.08 2.80
N SER A 243 -13.73 55.60 3.95
CA SER A 243 -12.64 55.00 4.75
C SER A 243 -12.97 53.59 5.29
N LEU A 244 -14.25 53.28 5.51
CA LEU A 244 -14.70 51.96 5.93
C LEU A 244 -14.79 51.00 4.73
N GLN A 245 -15.19 51.50 3.56
CA GLN A 245 -15.18 50.73 2.31
C GLN A 245 -13.74 50.33 1.93
N ASP A 246 -12.78 51.26 2.02
CA ASP A 246 -11.35 50.96 1.79
C ASP A 246 -10.82 49.89 2.75
N LYS A 247 -11.15 49.97 4.04
CA LYS A 247 -10.80 48.93 5.04
C LYS A 247 -11.45 47.58 4.75
N VAL A 248 -12.70 47.56 4.30
CA VAL A 248 -13.37 46.32 3.87
C VAL A 248 -12.71 45.74 2.61
N ILE A 249 -12.24 46.59 1.68
CA ILE A 249 -11.51 46.15 0.49
C ILE A 249 -10.12 45.62 0.85
N SER A 250 -9.38 46.24 1.78
CA SER A 250 -8.09 45.73 2.24
C SER A 250 -8.24 44.39 2.96
N GLN A 251 -9.19 44.28 3.89
CA GLN A 251 -9.51 43.03 4.58
C GLN A 251 -9.97 41.93 3.63
N ARG A 252 -10.71 42.24 2.56
CA ARG A 252 -11.05 41.26 1.52
C ARG A 252 -9.81 40.75 0.78
N LYS A 253 -8.87 41.62 0.40
CA LYS A 253 -7.60 41.22 -0.23
C LYS A 253 -6.74 40.37 0.71
N GLU A 254 -6.68 40.71 2.00
CA GLU A 254 -6.00 39.91 3.02
C GLU A 254 -6.66 38.53 3.17
N MET A 255 -7.99 38.45 3.22
CA MET A 255 -8.72 37.18 3.26
C MET A 255 -8.55 36.36 1.98
N GLU A 256 -8.48 36.98 0.81
CA GLU A 256 -8.18 36.31 -0.46
C GLU A 256 -6.75 35.72 -0.46
N TYR A 257 -5.76 36.50 0.00
CA TYR A 257 -4.38 36.03 0.17
C TYR A 257 -4.26 34.89 1.20
N MET A 258 -4.93 35.01 2.36
CA MET A 258 -4.98 33.92 3.33
C MET A 258 -5.69 32.68 2.78
N ASN A 259 -6.67 32.83 1.87
CA ASN A 259 -7.30 31.71 1.20
C ASN A 259 -6.36 31.04 0.17
N THR A 260 -5.55 31.80 -0.59
CA THR A 260 -4.55 31.19 -1.50
C THR A 260 -3.46 30.46 -0.72
N VAL A 261 -2.92 31.06 0.35
CA VAL A 261 -1.94 30.40 1.24
C VAL A 261 -2.53 29.13 1.87
N ASN A 262 -3.80 29.14 2.30
CA ASN A 262 -4.47 27.93 2.81
C ASN A 262 -4.68 26.86 1.73
N GLN A 263 -4.88 27.22 0.46
CA GLN A 263 -4.94 26.26 -0.65
C GLN A 263 -3.56 25.64 -0.93
N GLU A 264 -2.50 26.46 -0.94
CA GLU A 264 -1.12 26.01 -1.08
C GLU A 264 -0.70 25.08 0.07
N LEU A 265 -1.04 25.43 1.32
CA LEU A 265 -0.82 24.58 2.49
C LEU A 265 -1.54 23.23 2.35
N ARG A 266 -2.82 23.20 1.93
CA ARG A 266 -3.54 21.93 1.69
C ARG A 266 -2.94 21.08 0.59
N VAL A 267 -2.36 21.69 -0.46
CA VAL A 267 -1.62 20.96 -1.50
C VAL A 267 -0.31 20.43 -0.94
N PHE A 268 0.38 21.20 -0.10
CA PHE A 268 1.60 20.77 0.59
C PHE A 268 1.34 19.63 1.58
N GLU A 269 0.27 19.70 2.38
CA GLU A 269 -0.18 18.63 3.29
C GLU A 269 -0.46 17.32 2.55
N LYS A 270 -1.14 17.38 1.39
CA LYS A 270 -1.36 16.20 0.54
C LYS A 270 -0.06 15.59 0.05
N LYS A 271 0.83 16.41 -0.53
CA LYS A 271 2.16 15.95 -0.98
C LYS A 271 3.00 15.39 0.16
N PHE A 272 2.96 16.00 1.34
CA PHE A 272 3.63 15.50 2.53
C PHE A 272 3.06 14.15 2.99
N HIS A 273 1.73 13.97 2.94
CA HIS A 273 1.10 12.70 3.25
C HIS A 273 1.46 11.61 2.23
N GLU A 274 1.45 11.92 0.94
CA GLU A 274 1.92 11.05 -0.14
C GLU A 274 3.39 10.64 0.06
N HIS A 275 4.29 11.59 0.32
CA HIS A 275 5.69 11.29 0.62
C HIS A 275 5.86 10.48 1.92
N SER A 276 5.01 10.70 2.93
CA SER A 276 5.01 9.93 4.18
C SER A 276 4.57 8.47 3.95
N THR A 277 3.53 8.23 3.14
CA THR A 277 3.13 6.86 2.78
C THR A 277 4.20 6.16 1.94
N ILE A 278 4.82 6.86 0.98
CA ILE A 278 5.97 6.33 0.21
C ILE A 278 7.15 5.99 1.14
N ASN A 279 7.50 6.86 2.09
CA ASN A 279 8.58 6.61 3.05
C ASN A 279 8.28 5.41 3.96
N ASN A 280 7.04 5.27 4.44
CA ASN A 280 6.60 4.10 5.21
C ASN A 280 6.66 2.81 4.38
N ASN A 281 6.26 2.85 3.10
CA ASN A 281 6.40 1.71 2.20
C ASN A 281 7.87 1.35 1.96
N LEU A 282 8.74 2.34 1.73
CA LEU A 282 10.18 2.15 1.58
C LEU A 282 10.81 1.55 2.85
N ARG A 283 10.45 2.04 4.05
CA ARG A 283 10.87 1.45 5.33
C ARG A 283 10.46 -0.03 5.42
N GLN A 284 9.21 -0.36 5.12
CA GLN A 284 8.77 -1.76 5.10
C GLN A 284 9.56 -2.61 4.08
N THR A 285 9.91 -2.07 2.91
CA THR A 285 10.77 -2.80 1.96
C THR A 285 12.21 -2.97 2.47
N ILE A 286 12.77 -1.96 3.15
CA ILE A 286 14.10 -2.05 3.77
C ILE A 286 14.08 -3.09 4.91
N ASP A 287 13.04 -3.12 5.73
CA ASP A 287 12.90 -4.10 6.82
C ASP A 287 12.74 -5.53 6.26
N ARG A 288 11.98 -5.73 5.18
CA ARG A 288 11.87 -7.02 4.47
C ARG A 288 13.23 -7.45 3.91
N LEU A 289 13.91 -6.58 3.16
CA LEU A 289 15.23 -6.85 2.59
C LEU A 289 16.30 -7.09 3.67
N SER A 290 16.21 -6.39 4.80
CA SER A 290 17.09 -6.61 5.97
C SER A 290 16.88 -8.00 6.58
N ASN A 291 15.63 -8.42 6.75
CA ASN A 291 15.28 -9.76 7.24
C ASN A 291 15.69 -10.86 6.23
N GLU A 292 15.49 -10.64 4.94
CA GLU A 292 15.95 -11.55 3.88
C GLU A 292 17.48 -11.65 3.86
N ASN A 293 18.19 -10.52 3.97
CA ASN A 293 19.66 -10.50 4.02
C ASN A 293 20.20 -11.18 5.29
N PHE A 294 19.56 -10.97 6.46
CA PHE A 294 19.88 -11.72 7.68
C PHE A 294 19.66 -13.23 7.52
N ASN A 295 18.58 -13.64 6.85
CA ASN A 295 18.32 -15.05 6.54
C ASN A 295 19.36 -15.62 5.56
N LEU A 296 19.75 -14.87 4.53
CA LEU A 296 20.81 -15.25 3.58
C LEU A 296 22.17 -15.35 4.27
N ILE A 297 22.53 -14.42 5.15
CA ILE A 297 23.76 -14.49 5.97
C ILE A 297 23.73 -15.75 6.85
N LYS A 298 22.59 -16.07 7.49
CA LYS A 298 22.42 -17.26 8.31
C LYS A 298 22.51 -18.57 7.51
N ILE A 299 22.02 -18.57 6.26
CA ILE A 299 22.17 -19.71 5.33
C ILE A 299 23.62 -19.83 4.90
N ASN A 300 24.26 -18.74 4.45
CA ASN A 300 25.67 -18.74 4.07
C ASN A 300 26.58 -19.21 5.21
N HIS A 301 26.33 -18.81 6.46
CA HIS A 301 27.14 -19.28 7.59
C HIS A 301 27.02 -20.80 7.81
N LYS A 302 25.82 -21.38 7.61
CA LYS A 302 25.64 -22.85 7.62
C LYS A 302 26.38 -23.51 6.45
N MET A 303 26.30 -22.94 5.25
CA MET A 303 27.03 -23.46 4.07
C MET A 303 28.55 -23.37 4.29
N ASP A 304 29.06 -22.31 4.92
CA ASP A 304 30.48 -22.15 5.28
C ASP A 304 30.91 -23.14 6.37
N GLU A 305 30.03 -23.44 7.34
CA GLU A 305 30.27 -24.49 8.34
C GLU A 305 30.32 -25.87 7.68
N GLU A 306 29.39 -26.19 6.78
CA GLU A 306 29.41 -27.44 6.01
C GLU A 306 30.64 -27.54 5.10
N GLN A 307 31.00 -26.46 4.38
CA GLN A 307 32.25 -26.42 3.61
C GLN A 307 33.49 -26.62 4.51
N ARG A 308 33.52 -26.04 5.71
CA ARG A 308 34.60 -26.26 6.69
C ARG A 308 34.64 -27.72 7.15
N ARG A 309 33.49 -28.35 7.41
CA ARG A 309 33.39 -29.78 7.74
C ARG A 309 33.87 -30.67 6.59
N PHE A 310 33.42 -30.41 5.36
CA PHE A 310 33.88 -31.16 4.19
C PHE A 310 35.37 -30.99 3.92
N LYS A 311 35.93 -29.77 4.05
CA LYS A 311 37.37 -29.53 3.96
C LYS A 311 38.16 -30.31 5.03
N ALA A 312 37.71 -30.29 6.29
CA ALA A 312 38.33 -31.05 7.37
C ALA A 312 38.25 -32.57 7.14
N MET A 313 37.12 -33.07 6.62
CA MET A 313 36.97 -34.48 6.24
C MET A 313 37.91 -34.84 5.09
N LEU A 314 38.07 -33.95 4.10
CA LEU A 314 38.95 -34.16 2.95
C LEU A 314 40.43 -34.17 3.38
N THR A 315 40.86 -33.27 4.26
CA THR A 315 42.21 -33.32 4.84
C THR A 315 42.46 -34.56 5.68
N ASN A 316 41.45 -35.07 6.40
CA ASN A 316 41.56 -36.33 7.15
C ASN A 316 41.66 -37.54 6.20
N LEU A 317 40.90 -37.54 5.10
CA LEU A 317 41.03 -38.56 4.07
C LEU A 317 42.40 -38.51 3.40
N GLU A 318 42.92 -37.32 3.07
CA GLU A 318 44.28 -37.15 2.54
C GLU A 318 45.38 -37.65 3.49
N THR A 319 45.28 -37.37 4.80
CA THR A 319 46.28 -37.87 5.77
C THR A 319 46.19 -39.38 5.94
N THR A 320 44.99 -39.97 6.00
CA THR A 320 44.83 -41.43 6.03
C THR A 320 45.33 -42.10 4.74
N ASN A 321 45.08 -41.49 3.57
CA ASN A 321 45.53 -42.05 2.30
C ASN A 321 47.07 -41.96 2.15
N LYS A 322 47.69 -40.87 2.65
CA LYS A 322 49.16 -40.78 2.77
C LYS A 322 49.74 -41.83 3.73
N ALA A 323 49.06 -42.13 4.84
CA ALA A 323 49.48 -43.19 5.76
C ALA A 323 49.40 -44.58 5.09
N LEU A 324 48.29 -44.89 4.42
CA LEU A 324 48.11 -46.14 3.67
C LEU A 324 49.12 -46.30 2.52
N LEU A 325 49.48 -45.21 1.83
CA LEU A 325 50.56 -45.22 0.83
C LEU A 325 51.93 -45.52 1.47
N HIS A 326 52.23 -44.94 2.64
CA HIS A 326 53.45 -45.27 3.37
C HIS A 326 53.49 -46.75 3.81
N GLU A 327 52.41 -47.29 4.37
CA GLU A 327 52.30 -48.71 4.73
C GLU A 327 52.46 -49.62 3.49
N ARG A 328 51.83 -49.26 2.37
CA ARG A 328 51.99 -49.98 1.09
C ARG A 328 53.44 -49.99 0.63
N ASP A 329 54.13 -48.86 0.68
CA ASP A 329 55.53 -48.73 0.26
C ASP A 329 56.50 -49.46 1.21
N GLU A 330 56.13 -49.61 2.50
CA GLU A 330 56.85 -50.45 3.47
C GLU A 330 56.64 -51.94 3.19
N LEU A 331 55.40 -52.36 2.92
CA LEU A 331 55.08 -53.72 2.51
C LEU A 331 55.79 -54.09 1.21
N GLU A 332 55.79 -53.22 0.19
CA GLU A 332 56.55 -53.41 -1.03
C GLU A 332 58.06 -53.56 -0.76
N ARG A 333 58.64 -52.73 0.10
CA ARG A 333 60.06 -52.87 0.51
C ARG A 333 60.31 -54.21 1.19
N SER A 334 59.43 -54.65 2.08
CA SER A 334 59.54 -55.97 2.74
C SER A 334 59.47 -57.14 1.75
N ILE A 335 58.59 -57.04 0.73
CA ILE A 335 58.43 -58.03 -0.33
C ILE A 335 59.68 -58.09 -1.20
N ARG A 336 60.24 -56.92 -1.60
CA ARG A 336 61.50 -56.85 -2.38
C ARG A 336 62.67 -57.49 -1.62
N LEU A 337 62.81 -57.24 -0.31
CA LEU A 337 63.82 -57.89 0.52
C LEU A 337 63.62 -59.42 0.59
N SER A 338 62.38 -59.89 0.81
CA SER A 338 62.05 -61.31 0.81
C SER A 338 62.36 -62.00 -0.53
N LEU A 339 62.09 -61.32 -1.65
CA LEU A 339 62.43 -61.82 -2.99
C LEU A 339 63.94 -61.87 -3.24
N ALA A 340 64.70 -60.86 -2.78
CA ALA A 340 66.16 -60.85 -2.87
C ALA A 340 66.78 -62.02 -2.08
N ASP A 341 66.28 -62.29 -0.87
CA ASP A 341 66.76 -63.41 -0.05
C ASP A 341 66.33 -64.79 -0.60
N LYS A 342 65.15 -64.90 -1.21
CA LYS A 342 64.77 -66.10 -1.98
C LYS A 342 65.71 -66.33 -3.16
N LYS A 343 66.10 -65.27 -3.89
CA LYS A 343 67.05 -65.36 -5.00
C LYS A 343 68.44 -65.82 -4.52
N LYS A 344 69.00 -65.20 -3.47
CA LYS A 344 70.26 -65.64 -2.84
C LYS A 344 70.22 -67.12 -2.43
N LYS A 345 69.10 -67.58 -1.83
CA LYS A 345 68.91 -68.99 -1.45
C LYS A 345 68.86 -69.93 -2.66
N ALA A 346 68.23 -69.52 -3.76
CA ALA A 346 68.21 -70.29 -5.00
C ALA A 346 69.60 -70.36 -5.67
N ASP A 347 70.36 -69.25 -5.67
CA ASP A 347 71.73 -69.19 -6.20
C ASP A 347 72.69 -70.09 -5.39
N ILE A 348 72.56 -70.11 -4.05
CA ILE A 348 73.28 -71.04 -3.16
C ILE A 348 72.89 -72.49 -3.47
N TYR A 349 71.60 -72.78 -3.70
CA TYR A 349 71.13 -74.12 -4.04
C TYR A 349 71.69 -74.61 -5.38
N LEU A 350 71.75 -73.73 -6.40
CA LEU A 350 72.39 -74.01 -7.69
C LEU A 350 73.89 -74.26 -7.57
N LEU A 351 74.59 -73.47 -6.75
CA LEU A 351 76.02 -73.65 -6.48
C LEU A 351 76.30 -75.00 -5.79
N LEU A 352 75.47 -75.35 -4.79
CA LEU A 352 75.55 -76.62 -4.08
C LEU A 352 75.27 -77.81 -5.02
N ASN A 353 74.25 -77.70 -5.89
CA ASN A 353 73.89 -78.75 -6.84
C ASN A 353 74.98 -78.96 -7.90
N ARG A 354 75.63 -77.88 -8.38
CA ARG A 354 76.85 -77.97 -9.22
C ARG A 354 77.99 -78.71 -8.50
N ARG A 355 78.19 -78.46 -7.21
CA ARG A 355 79.23 -79.12 -6.41
C ARG A 355 78.92 -80.60 -6.16
N PHE A 356 77.65 -80.97 -5.95
CA PHE A 356 77.22 -82.37 -5.93
C PHE A 356 77.47 -83.08 -7.27
N HIS A 357 77.19 -82.42 -8.40
CA HIS A 357 77.48 -82.97 -9.73
C HIS A 357 79.00 -83.19 -9.96
N GLN A 358 79.84 -82.26 -9.50
CA GLN A 358 81.31 -82.42 -9.55
C GLN A 358 81.80 -83.57 -8.67
N LEU A 359 81.26 -83.73 -7.46
CA LEU A 359 81.55 -84.87 -6.59
C LEU A 359 81.07 -86.20 -7.20
N SER A 360 79.90 -86.22 -7.85
CA SER A 360 79.41 -87.40 -8.55
C SER A 360 80.31 -87.81 -9.71
N LYS A 361 80.86 -86.85 -10.46
CA LYS A 361 81.88 -87.13 -11.49
C LYS A 361 83.17 -87.67 -10.88
N LYS A 362 83.67 -87.06 -9.80
CA LYS A 362 84.85 -87.56 -9.06
C LYS A 362 84.65 -88.99 -8.57
N ASN A 363 83.47 -89.32 -8.04
CA ASN A 363 83.16 -90.69 -7.61
C ASN A 363 83.11 -91.68 -8.78
N ALA A 364 82.64 -91.27 -9.97
CA ALA A 364 82.71 -92.09 -11.17
C ALA A 364 84.16 -92.30 -11.64
N GLU A 365 84.99 -91.24 -11.65
CA GLU A 365 86.43 -91.32 -11.94
C GLU A 365 87.15 -92.28 -10.97
N TYR A 366 86.81 -92.27 -9.68
CA TYR A 366 87.36 -93.20 -8.69
C TYR A 366 86.85 -94.64 -8.89
N ALA A 367 85.59 -94.84 -9.27
CA ALA A 367 85.06 -96.18 -9.57
C ALA A 367 85.69 -96.79 -10.84
N GLU A 368 85.99 -95.97 -11.86
CA GLU A 368 86.75 -96.40 -13.03
C GLU A 368 88.21 -96.76 -12.67
N GLN A 369 88.84 -96.02 -11.77
CA GLN A 369 90.17 -96.35 -11.23
C GLN A 369 90.16 -97.64 -10.40
N GLU A 370 89.13 -97.86 -9.57
CA GLU A 370 88.93 -99.09 -8.81
C GLU A 370 88.75 -100.30 -9.73
N ALA A 371 87.97 -100.15 -10.81
CA ALA A 371 87.82 -101.18 -11.84
C ALA A 371 89.14 -101.45 -12.61
N HIS A 372 89.94 -100.43 -12.89
CA HIS A 372 91.27 -100.59 -13.52
C HIS A 372 92.22 -101.38 -12.61
N LEU A 373 92.32 -101.00 -11.33
CA LEU A 373 93.15 -101.69 -10.35
C LEU A 373 92.68 -103.12 -10.09
N HIS A 374 91.37 -103.39 -10.15
CA HIS A 374 90.83 -104.74 -10.06
C HIS A 374 91.18 -105.60 -11.28
N ASN A 375 91.18 -105.01 -12.49
CA ASN A 375 91.63 -105.69 -13.71
C ASN A 375 93.16 -105.95 -13.69
N GLU A 376 93.96 -105.06 -13.11
CA GLU A 376 95.39 -105.28 -12.89
C GLU A 376 95.66 -106.36 -11.83
N LEU A 377 94.89 -106.38 -10.74
CA LEU A 377 94.95 -107.45 -9.73
C LEU A 377 94.63 -108.82 -10.34
N THR A 378 93.52 -108.95 -11.08
CA THR A 378 93.16 -110.23 -11.73
C THR A 378 94.15 -110.65 -12.82
N ALA A 379 94.85 -109.69 -13.47
CA ALA A 379 95.97 -109.99 -14.37
C ALA A 379 97.23 -110.45 -13.62
N LEU A 380 97.49 -109.93 -12.41
CA LEU A 380 98.58 -110.37 -11.53
C LEU A 380 98.28 -111.74 -10.89
N GLU A 381 97.04 -112.01 -10.51
CA GLU A 381 96.57 -113.32 -10.03
C GLU A 381 96.75 -114.41 -11.10
N LYS A 382 96.42 -114.11 -12.36
CA LYS A 382 96.68 -115.03 -13.48
C LYS A 382 98.17 -115.27 -13.73
N LYS A 383 99.04 -114.25 -13.53
CA LYS A 383 100.50 -114.42 -13.59
C LYS A 383 101.01 -115.28 -12.43
N LEU A 384 100.49 -115.06 -11.22
CA LEU A 384 100.78 -115.89 -10.04
C LEU A 384 100.40 -117.36 -10.24
N LEU A 385 99.25 -117.63 -10.86
CA LEU A 385 98.81 -118.99 -11.20
C LEU A 385 99.78 -119.69 -12.16
N VAL A 386 100.28 -118.97 -13.18
CA VAL A 386 101.28 -119.50 -14.13
C VAL A 386 102.62 -119.77 -13.43
N THR A 387 103.07 -118.88 -12.54
CA THR A 387 104.30 -119.11 -11.76
C THR A 387 104.15 -120.24 -10.75
N ASN A 388 102.95 -120.46 -10.17
CA ASN A 388 102.69 -121.62 -9.31
C ASN A 388 102.75 -122.94 -10.11
N GLY A 389 102.21 -122.98 -11.33
CA GLY A 389 102.33 -124.15 -12.21
C GLY A 389 103.81 -124.50 -12.51
N GLN A 390 104.63 -123.50 -12.80
CA GLN A 390 106.08 -123.68 -12.97
C GLN A 390 106.80 -124.15 -11.69
N LEU A 391 106.27 -123.80 -10.51
CA LEU A 391 106.79 -124.23 -9.22
C LEU A 391 106.35 -125.66 -8.86
N GLU A 392 105.14 -126.07 -9.25
CA GLU A 392 104.69 -127.47 -9.16
C GLU A 392 105.44 -128.38 -10.13
N ASP A 393 105.77 -127.93 -11.35
CA ASP A 393 106.56 -128.70 -12.32
C ASP A 393 108.01 -128.92 -11.84
N THR A 394 108.62 -127.94 -11.17
CA THR A 394 109.95 -128.11 -10.54
C THR A 394 109.92 -129.01 -9.30
N ILE A 395 108.77 -129.14 -8.64
CA ILE A 395 108.54 -130.15 -7.59
C ILE A 395 108.37 -131.55 -8.20
N ARG A 396 107.63 -131.69 -9.31
CA ARG A 396 107.48 -132.97 -10.03
C ARG A 396 108.81 -133.52 -10.55
N GLN A 397 109.63 -132.66 -11.17
CA GLN A 397 110.98 -133.03 -11.63
C GLN A 397 111.91 -133.49 -10.48
N LYS A 398 111.66 -133.06 -9.24
CA LYS A 398 112.38 -133.50 -8.05
C LYS A 398 111.88 -134.85 -7.51
N GLU A 399 110.59 -135.17 -7.71
CA GLU A 399 110.01 -136.45 -7.30
C GLU A 399 110.32 -137.60 -8.27
N ASP A 400 110.41 -137.32 -9.58
CA ASP A 400 110.63 -138.35 -10.61
C ASP A 400 112.05 -138.97 -10.58
N ILE A 401 113.03 -138.27 -10.00
CA ILE A 401 114.37 -138.83 -9.69
C ILE A 401 114.31 -139.85 -8.52
N THR A 402 113.27 -139.82 -7.69
CA THR A 402 113.12 -140.76 -6.55
C THR A 402 112.19 -141.96 -6.84
N ARG A 403 111.43 -141.93 -7.94
CA ARG A 403 110.46 -142.98 -8.31
C ARG A 403 110.96 -143.98 -9.35
N THR A 404 112.10 -143.71 -9.99
CA THR A 404 112.67 -144.52 -11.09
C THR A 404 113.52 -145.72 -10.65
N HIS A 405 113.72 -145.96 -9.34
CA HIS A 405 114.57 -147.07 -8.86
C HIS A 405 113.91 -148.07 -7.87
N LYS A 406 112.61 -147.90 -7.55
CA LYS A 406 111.85 -148.80 -6.64
C LYS A 406 110.48 -149.27 -7.20
N LYS A 407 110.34 -149.27 -8.53
CA LYS A 407 109.31 -150.05 -9.26
C LYS A 407 109.94 -151.06 -10.25
N LEU A 408 111.08 -151.62 -9.87
CA LEU A 408 111.17 -153.07 -9.77
C LEU A 408 110.56 -153.39 -8.39
N GLN A 409 109.36 -153.95 -8.25
CA GLN A 409 108.70 -154.94 -9.10
C GLN A 409 109.47 -156.27 -9.18
N THR A 410 109.96 -156.71 -8.02
CA THR A 410 109.31 -157.88 -7.41
C THR A 410 107.84 -157.49 -7.12
N GLU A 411 106.81 -158.19 -7.59
CA GLU A 411 106.75 -159.63 -7.83
C GLU A 411 107.44 -160.40 -6.70
N VAL A 412 106.99 -160.15 -5.46
CA VAL A 412 106.78 -161.17 -4.43
C VAL A 412 105.83 -160.59 -3.38
N SER A 413 104.69 -161.27 -3.21
CA SER A 413 103.90 -161.38 -1.98
C SER A 413 103.48 -160.10 -1.23
N THR A 414 102.28 -159.62 -1.58
CA THR A 414 101.12 -159.97 -0.74
C THR A 414 100.07 -160.59 -1.67
N HIS A 415 99.31 -161.63 -1.33
CA HIS A 415 98.97 -162.16 -0.01
C HIS A 415 99.09 -163.68 -0.01
N ASN A 416 99.81 -164.23 0.98
CA ASN A 416 99.49 -165.54 1.51
C ASN A 416 98.88 -165.34 2.90
N ASP A 417 97.96 -166.25 3.22
CA ASP A 417 97.28 -166.47 4.50
C ASP A 417 95.94 -165.72 4.71
N ALA A 418 94.81 -166.41 4.92
CA ALA A 418 94.62 -167.86 4.76
C ALA A 418 93.15 -168.25 4.56
N MET A 419 92.96 -169.41 3.93
CA MET A 419 92.08 -170.49 4.41
C MET A 419 90.81 -170.10 5.18
N ALA A 420 89.67 -170.13 4.49
CA ALA A 420 88.65 -171.17 4.70
C ALA A 420 87.61 -171.05 3.58
N ALA A 421 87.67 -171.91 2.58
CA ALA A 421 86.88 -173.14 2.54
C ALA A 421 85.44 -172.84 2.03
N LEU A 422 85.18 -173.07 0.74
CA LEU A 422 84.76 -174.39 0.18
C LEU A 422 83.33 -174.71 0.64
N ARG A 423 82.33 -174.90 -0.23
CA ARG A 423 82.06 -176.08 -1.10
C ARG A 423 80.57 -175.93 -1.52
N HIS A 424 79.95 -176.60 -2.49
CA HIS A 424 80.33 -177.57 -3.52
C HIS A 424 79.21 -177.48 -4.58
N ASP A 425 79.46 -177.78 -5.84
CA ASP A 425 78.64 -178.82 -6.48
C ASP A 425 79.40 -179.48 -7.62
N LEU A 426 79.48 -180.80 -7.55
CA LEU A 426 80.26 -181.66 -8.44
C LEU A 426 79.42 -182.92 -8.68
N VAL A 427 79.44 -183.40 -9.93
CA VAL A 427 78.84 -184.66 -10.37
C VAL A 427 77.30 -184.69 -10.37
N LEU A 428 76.71 -184.35 -11.51
CA LEU A 428 76.08 -185.30 -12.45
C LEU A 428 75.69 -184.48 -13.69
N GLN A 429 76.32 -184.66 -14.86
CA GLN A 429 76.31 -185.95 -15.56
C GLN A 429 77.71 -186.55 -15.82
N ARG A 430 77.87 -187.79 -15.38
CA ARG A 430 78.68 -188.80 -16.06
C ARG A 430 77.81 -189.47 -17.12
N HIS A 431 78.31 -189.72 -18.33
CA HIS A 431 78.36 -191.05 -18.96
C HIS A 431 78.75 -191.02 -20.45
N ARG A 432 79.38 -192.13 -20.90
CA ARG A 432 79.95 -192.41 -22.23
C ARG A 432 81.31 -191.72 -22.47
N THR A 433 82.44 -192.42 -22.59
CA THR A 433 82.69 -193.88 -22.63
C THR A 433 83.99 -194.28 -21.93
N HIS A 434 83.84 -195.24 -21.02
CA HIS A 434 84.72 -196.40 -20.91
C HIS A 434 84.49 -197.28 -22.15
N ASP A 435 85.56 -197.82 -22.77
CA ASP A 435 85.72 -199.26 -23.08
C ASP A 435 86.96 -199.54 -23.96
N VAL A 436 87.50 -200.77 -23.83
CA VAL A 436 88.52 -201.43 -24.70
C VAL A 436 89.92 -200.73 -24.73
N GLN A 437 90.99 -201.24 -24.09
CA GLN A 437 91.70 -202.54 -24.14
C GLN A 437 92.87 -202.58 -25.14
N SER A 438 93.96 -203.18 -24.65
CA SER A 438 95.07 -203.83 -25.38
C SER A 438 96.21 -202.97 -25.95
N GLU A 439 97.40 -203.59 -25.94
CA GLU A 439 98.66 -203.19 -26.57
C GLU A 439 99.27 -201.86 -26.07
N LEU A 440 100.20 -201.84 -25.11
CA LEU A 440 101.32 -202.77 -24.91
C LEU A 440 102.22 -202.91 -26.14
N SER A 441 102.77 -201.79 -26.62
CA SER A 441 104.20 -201.69 -26.94
C SER A 441 104.59 -200.23 -27.18
N ARG A 442 105.71 -199.70 -26.67
CA ARG A 442 106.76 -200.19 -25.76
C ARG A 442 107.12 -199.00 -24.84
N ALA A 443 107.53 -199.21 -23.59
CA ALA A 443 108.90 -199.59 -23.23
C ALA A 443 109.95 -198.65 -23.87
N ASN A 444 110.88 -198.04 -23.12
CA ASN A 444 111.49 -198.55 -21.89
C ASN A 444 112.17 -197.45 -21.05
N LYS A 445 112.09 -197.63 -19.72
CA LYS A 445 113.18 -197.59 -18.70
C LYS A 445 114.11 -196.38 -18.74
N PHE A 446 114.25 -195.59 -17.67
CA PHE A 446 114.36 -195.90 -16.23
C PHE A 446 113.92 -194.63 -15.44
N LEU A 447 113.51 -194.54 -14.17
CA LEU A 447 113.46 -195.36 -12.95
C LEU A 447 112.11 -195.03 -12.24
N ASP A 448 111.38 -195.87 -11.49
CA ASP A 448 111.73 -197.00 -10.62
C ASP A 448 112.80 -196.70 -9.56
N ASP A 449 112.47 -195.80 -8.62
CA ASP A 449 112.87 -195.96 -7.20
C ASP A 449 112.18 -195.00 -6.17
N LYS A 450 111.01 -194.39 -6.47
CA LYS A 450 110.32 -193.47 -5.53
C LYS A 450 108.80 -193.58 -5.32
N ASP A 451 108.04 -194.37 -6.07
CA ASP A 451 106.57 -194.42 -5.90
C ASP A 451 106.08 -195.45 -4.87
N CYS A 452 106.10 -195.07 -3.57
CA CYS A 452 105.45 -195.85 -2.51
C CYS A 452 104.66 -195.01 -1.48
N MET A 453 104.43 -193.70 -1.71
CA MET A 453 103.91 -192.79 -0.65
C MET A 453 102.45 -192.29 -0.80
N ILE A 454 101.77 -192.52 -1.93
CA ILE A 454 100.60 -191.69 -2.34
C ILE A 454 99.20 -192.25 -1.97
N HIS A 455 99.07 -193.39 -1.28
CA HIS A 455 97.76 -194.10 -1.18
C HIS A 455 97.00 -194.08 0.17
N LYS A 456 97.37 -193.25 1.16
CA LYS A 456 96.61 -193.17 2.45
C LYS A 456 95.54 -192.07 2.56
N ILE A 457 95.52 -191.02 1.72
CA ILE A 457 94.79 -189.77 2.01
C ILE A 457 93.31 -189.73 1.52
N LYS A 458 92.85 -190.71 0.73
CA LYS A 458 91.58 -190.59 -0.04
C LYS A 458 90.24 -190.89 0.68
N ARG A 459 90.18 -191.09 2.00
CA ARG A 459 88.90 -191.44 2.70
C ARG A 459 88.28 -190.34 3.56
N GLU A 460 89.01 -189.33 4.00
CA GLU A 460 88.50 -188.26 4.88
C GLU A 460 87.71 -187.15 4.16
N VAL A 461 87.49 -187.28 2.84
CA VAL A 461 86.92 -186.19 2.00
C VAL A 461 85.39 -186.10 2.07
N ASN A 462 84.68 -187.20 2.36
CA ASN A 462 83.24 -187.29 2.08
C ASN A 462 82.31 -186.72 3.18
N GLU A 463 82.75 -186.60 4.43
CA GLU A 463 81.88 -186.10 5.53
C GLU A 463 81.74 -184.57 5.49
N LEU A 464 82.80 -183.85 5.08
CA LEU A 464 82.86 -182.39 4.98
C LEU A 464 82.10 -181.79 3.76
N GLN A 465 81.15 -182.52 3.19
CA GLN A 465 80.33 -182.08 2.05
C GLN A 465 78.88 -181.75 2.45
N ALA A 466 78.36 -182.32 3.55
CA ALA A 466 77.00 -182.06 4.00
C ALA A 466 76.84 -180.66 4.64
N GLU A 467 77.82 -180.23 5.44
CA GLU A 467 77.79 -178.96 6.19
C GLU A 467 77.77 -177.70 5.30
N GLY A 468 78.33 -177.77 4.09
CA GLY A 468 78.39 -176.63 3.17
C GLY A 468 77.03 -176.14 2.66
N ASN A 469 76.03 -177.04 2.57
CA ASN A 469 74.77 -176.74 1.88
C ASN A 469 73.73 -176.01 2.77
N GLU A 470 73.84 -176.07 4.09
CA GLU A 470 72.99 -175.24 4.98
C GLU A 470 73.49 -173.80 5.06
N LEU A 471 74.81 -173.58 5.04
CA LEU A 471 75.42 -172.24 5.13
C LEU A 471 74.98 -171.33 3.96
N ASN A 472 74.96 -171.84 2.72
CA ASN A 472 74.63 -171.04 1.53
C ASN A 472 73.23 -170.39 1.58
N LYS A 473 72.21 -171.07 2.14
CA LYS A 473 70.84 -170.50 2.26
C LYS A 473 70.75 -169.30 3.21
N THR A 474 71.66 -169.20 4.18
CA THR A 474 71.66 -168.07 5.12
C THR A 474 72.18 -166.79 4.45
N ILE A 475 73.13 -166.93 3.52
CA ILE A 475 73.83 -165.84 2.83
C ILE A 475 72.87 -165.05 1.92
N GLU A 476 72.10 -165.73 1.05
CA GLU A 476 71.11 -165.09 0.16
C GLU A 476 70.09 -164.23 0.94
N SER A 477 69.69 -164.68 2.14
CA SER A 477 68.75 -163.95 3.00
C SER A 477 69.30 -162.64 3.57
N LEU A 478 70.63 -162.53 3.68
CA LEU A 478 71.33 -161.35 4.18
C LEU A 478 71.57 -160.34 3.05
N GLU A 479 71.94 -160.80 1.85
CA GLU A 479 72.12 -159.95 0.67
C GLU A 479 70.81 -159.22 0.31
N ALA A 480 69.68 -159.94 0.31
CA ALA A 480 68.36 -159.35 0.09
C ALA A 480 67.97 -158.28 1.16
N LYS A 481 68.50 -158.37 2.39
CA LYS A 481 68.31 -157.34 3.43
C LYS A 481 69.22 -156.13 3.23
N VAL A 482 70.42 -156.32 2.68
CA VAL A 482 71.34 -155.22 2.35
C VAL A 482 70.77 -154.36 1.21
N ALA A 483 70.31 -154.99 0.12
CA ALA A 483 69.72 -154.28 -1.02
C ALA A 483 68.51 -153.40 -0.63
N ARG A 484 67.59 -153.91 0.19
CA ARG A 484 66.44 -153.14 0.70
C ARG A 484 66.84 -151.99 1.63
N LYS A 485 68.01 -152.05 2.28
CA LYS A 485 68.52 -150.95 3.11
C LYS A 485 69.17 -149.86 2.26
N THR A 486 69.87 -150.21 1.18
CA THR A 486 70.50 -149.20 0.30
C THR A 486 69.46 -148.38 -0.45
N GLU A 487 68.41 -149.01 -0.99
CA GLU A 487 67.27 -148.33 -1.65
C GLU A 487 66.54 -147.36 -0.71
N LYS A 488 66.35 -147.76 0.55
CA LYS A 488 65.72 -146.91 1.56
C LYS A 488 66.58 -145.71 1.99
N VAL A 489 67.90 -145.79 1.83
CA VAL A 489 68.83 -144.68 2.06
C VAL A 489 68.83 -143.69 0.89
N THR A 490 68.68 -144.15 -0.35
CA THR A 490 68.56 -143.25 -1.52
C THR A 490 67.26 -142.46 -1.49
N GLU A 491 66.11 -143.12 -1.23
CA GLU A 491 64.83 -142.41 -1.08
C GLU A 491 64.86 -141.31 0.00
N LEU A 492 65.52 -141.56 1.13
CA LEU A 492 65.59 -140.61 2.25
C LEU A 492 66.47 -139.39 1.91
N LYS A 493 67.51 -139.56 1.09
CA LYS A 493 68.31 -138.44 0.58
C LYS A 493 67.51 -137.57 -0.39
N GLU A 494 66.84 -138.17 -1.37
CA GLU A 494 66.00 -137.43 -2.32
C GLU A 494 64.87 -136.65 -1.62
N LYS A 495 64.24 -137.26 -0.60
CA LYS A 495 63.24 -136.58 0.24
C LYS A 495 63.83 -135.43 1.07
N LEU A 496 65.08 -135.54 1.51
CA LEU A 496 65.78 -134.47 2.24
C LEU A 496 66.12 -133.30 1.31
N ASP A 497 66.70 -133.57 0.14
CA ASP A 497 67.08 -132.56 -0.84
C ASP A 497 65.86 -131.79 -1.37
N HIS A 498 64.77 -132.51 -1.68
CA HIS A 498 63.51 -131.89 -2.09
C HIS A 498 62.91 -130.98 -1.00
N LYS A 499 63.01 -131.36 0.28
CA LYS A 499 62.62 -130.49 1.40
C LYS A 499 63.54 -129.29 1.54
N HIS A 500 64.84 -129.45 1.31
CA HIS A 500 65.80 -128.36 1.39
C HIS A 500 65.60 -127.30 0.30
N GLU A 501 65.29 -127.72 -0.95
CA GLU A 501 64.87 -126.83 -2.02
C GLU A 501 63.56 -126.10 -1.69
N SER A 502 62.56 -126.82 -1.18
CA SER A 502 61.27 -126.24 -0.81
C SER A 502 61.44 -125.16 0.27
N TYR A 503 62.33 -125.38 1.23
CA TYR A 503 62.66 -124.38 2.25
C TYR A 503 63.36 -123.14 1.66
N LEU A 504 64.32 -123.32 0.75
CA LEU A 504 65.01 -122.20 0.08
C LEU A 504 64.06 -121.38 -0.79
N LYS A 505 63.11 -122.02 -1.49
CA LYS A 505 62.05 -121.36 -2.27
C LYS A 505 61.14 -120.53 -1.36
N ALA A 506 60.70 -121.09 -0.22
CA ALA A 506 59.88 -120.38 0.77
C ALA A 506 60.63 -119.18 1.40
N LYS A 507 61.91 -119.35 1.75
CA LYS A 507 62.74 -118.25 2.30
C LYS A 507 62.83 -117.07 1.33
N LYS A 508 63.13 -117.33 0.05
CA LYS A 508 63.18 -116.28 -0.98
C LYS A 508 61.84 -115.55 -1.15
N GLN A 509 60.72 -116.29 -1.10
CA GLN A 509 59.39 -115.67 -1.14
C GLN A 509 59.13 -114.75 0.07
N MET A 510 59.54 -115.15 1.28
CA MET A 510 59.41 -114.28 2.46
C MET A 510 60.27 -113.01 2.37
N GLU A 511 61.49 -113.11 1.82
CA GLU A 511 62.37 -111.95 1.58
C GLU A 511 61.76 -110.96 0.56
N ILE A 512 61.19 -111.47 -0.53
CA ILE A 512 60.47 -110.66 -1.53
C ILE A 512 59.27 -109.97 -0.88
N VAL A 513 58.37 -110.71 -0.21
CA VAL A 513 57.19 -110.16 0.46
C VAL A 513 57.57 -109.12 1.53
N HIS A 514 58.70 -109.32 2.22
CA HIS A 514 59.21 -108.33 3.18
C HIS A 514 59.66 -107.04 2.49
N SER A 515 60.37 -107.13 1.35
CA SER A 515 60.75 -105.96 0.55
C SER A 515 59.54 -105.22 -0.02
N GLU A 516 58.51 -105.95 -0.49
CA GLU A 516 57.26 -105.40 -1.01
C GLU A 516 56.49 -104.67 0.10
N LYS A 517 56.38 -105.27 1.29
CA LYS A 517 55.79 -104.62 2.47
C LYS A 517 56.49 -103.30 2.80
N ILE A 518 57.83 -103.28 2.87
CA ILE A 518 58.60 -102.06 3.17
C ILE A 518 58.39 -101.00 2.09
N MET A 519 58.28 -101.38 0.82
CA MET A 519 57.99 -100.46 -0.28
C MET A 519 56.57 -99.89 -0.21
N LEU A 520 55.57 -100.72 0.12
CA LEU A 520 54.18 -100.29 0.29
C LEU A 520 54.01 -99.37 1.51
N GLU A 521 54.69 -99.65 2.64
CA GLU A 521 54.72 -98.77 3.81
C GLU A 521 55.32 -97.40 3.45
N LYS A 522 56.47 -97.36 2.76
CA LYS A 522 57.08 -96.10 2.28
C LYS A 522 56.17 -95.34 1.33
N ASN A 523 55.49 -96.02 0.40
CA ASN A 523 54.57 -95.39 -0.53
C ASN A 523 53.33 -94.81 0.19
N LEU A 524 52.78 -95.53 1.17
CA LEU A 524 51.66 -95.04 2.00
C LEU A 524 52.06 -93.80 2.80
N ASP A 525 53.27 -93.79 3.36
CA ASP A 525 53.85 -92.64 4.08
C ASP A 525 54.01 -91.42 3.17
N MET A 526 54.48 -91.61 1.94
CA MET A 526 54.63 -90.55 0.95
C MET A 526 53.28 -90.00 0.49
N CYS A 527 52.32 -90.85 0.15
CA CYS A 527 50.94 -90.46 -0.15
C CYS A 527 50.28 -89.74 1.04
N GLY A 528 50.57 -90.16 2.27
CA GLY A 528 50.12 -89.50 3.50
C GLY A 528 50.63 -88.06 3.62
N ARG A 529 51.94 -87.86 3.39
CA ARG A 529 52.57 -86.52 3.36
C ARG A 529 52.04 -85.65 2.22
N GLU A 530 51.81 -86.22 1.04
CA GLU A 530 51.23 -85.50 -0.10
C GLU A 530 49.78 -85.08 0.15
N ARG A 531 48.93 -85.96 0.67
CA ARG A 531 47.58 -85.62 1.11
C ARG A 531 47.58 -84.46 2.11
N GLN A 532 48.50 -84.44 3.06
CA GLN A 532 48.61 -83.37 4.05
C GLN A 532 49.14 -82.06 3.45
N ARG A 533 50.08 -82.12 2.48
CA ARG A 533 50.47 -80.95 1.67
C ARG A 533 49.29 -80.38 0.90
N LEU A 534 48.49 -81.24 0.24
CA LEU A 534 47.31 -80.83 -0.52
C LEU A 534 46.23 -80.23 0.38
N GLN A 535 45.96 -80.79 1.56
CA GLN A 535 45.07 -80.17 2.56
C GLN A 535 45.57 -78.79 3.00
N ASN A 536 46.87 -78.64 3.29
CA ASN A 536 47.46 -77.36 3.67
C ASN A 536 47.40 -76.31 2.54
N ILE A 537 47.56 -76.74 1.28
CA ILE A 537 47.40 -75.87 0.11
C ILE A 537 45.92 -75.49 -0.06
N ASN A 538 45.00 -76.46 0.03
CA ASN A 538 43.57 -76.23 -0.09
C ASN A 538 43.07 -75.26 0.99
N GLY A 539 43.51 -75.40 2.24
CA GLY A 539 43.18 -74.46 3.32
C GLY A 539 43.68 -73.02 3.05
N LYS A 540 44.88 -72.86 2.48
CA LYS A 540 45.41 -71.56 2.05
C LYS A 540 44.61 -70.97 0.89
N LEU A 541 44.25 -71.78 -0.11
CA LEU A 541 43.42 -71.37 -1.24
C LEU A 541 42.01 -70.99 -0.77
N SER A 542 41.38 -71.76 0.12
CA SER A 542 40.07 -71.42 0.72
C SER A 542 40.13 -70.10 1.50
N PHE A 543 41.22 -69.84 2.24
CA PHE A 543 41.42 -68.55 2.91
C PHE A 543 41.55 -67.41 1.90
N GLN A 544 42.34 -67.56 0.83
CA GLN A 544 42.47 -66.56 -0.24
C GLN A 544 41.14 -66.32 -0.97
N ILE A 545 40.37 -67.37 -1.27
CA ILE A 545 39.03 -67.26 -1.88
C ILE A 545 38.11 -66.45 -0.95
N ASN A 546 38.05 -66.78 0.34
CA ASN A 546 37.23 -66.04 1.30
C ASN A 546 37.66 -64.57 1.44
N GLN A 547 38.97 -64.30 1.43
CA GLN A 547 39.50 -62.94 1.45
C GLN A 547 39.10 -62.15 0.19
N LEU A 548 39.23 -62.75 -0.99
CA LEU A 548 38.82 -62.13 -2.26
C LEU A 548 37.29 -61.95 -2.33
N CYS A 549 36.49 -62.89 -1.83
CA CYS A 549 35.04 -62.75 -1.72
C CYS A 549 34.64 -61.62 -0.77
N GLN A 550 35.34 -61.44 0.36
CA GLN A 550 35.12 -60.28 1.23
C GLN A 550 35.50 -58.95 0.55
N GLN A 551 36.61 -58.91 -0.19
CA GLN A 551 37.01 -57.73 -0.96
C GLN A 551 36.03 -57.40 -2.09
N LEU A 552 35.48 -58.40 -2.78
CA LEU A 552 34.41 -58.20 -3.76
C LEU A 552 33.15 -57.63 -3.07
N ALA A 553 32.75 -58.18 -1.92
CA ALA A 553 31.59 -57.70 -1.17
C ALA A 553 31.77 -56.29 -0.57
N THR A 554 33.00 -55.84 -0.25
CA THR A 554 33.26 -54.43 0.09
C THR A 554 33.20 -53.55 -1.15
N ASN A 555 33.81 -53.96 -2.25
CA ASN A 555 33.80 -53.20 -3.51
C ASN A 555 32.38 -53.04 -4.07
N GLU A 556 31.51 -54.06 -3.96
CA GLU A 556 30.09 -53.96 -4.33
C GLU A 556 29.33 -52.95 -3.46
N LYS A 557 29.63 -52.88 -2.16
CA LYS A 557 29.05 -51.87 -1.25
C LYS A 557 29.52 -50.46 -1.60
N GLU A 558 30.79 -50.30 -1.97
CA GLU A 558 31.33 -49.02 -2.43
C GLU A 558 30.74 -48.61 -3.78
N ILE A 559 30.64 -49.52 -4.76
CA ILE A 559 30.01 -49.26 -6.07
C ILE A 559 28.54 -48.87 -5.90
N THR A 560 27.79 -49.55 -5.02
CA THR A 560 26.38 -49.19 -4.74
C THR A 560 26.25 -47.86 -4.01
N ALA A 561 27.15 -47.56 -3.06
CA ALA A 561 27.21 -46.23 -2.43
C ALA A 561 27.53 -45.11 -3.44
N HIS A 562 28.47 -45.35 -4.36
CA HIS A 562 28.81 -44.41 -5.44
C HIS A 562 27.64 -44.23 -6.42
N LYS A 563 26.93 -45.30 -6.82
CA LYS A 563 25.70 -45.19 -7.61
C LYS A 563 24.64 -44.33 -6.92
N ASN A 564 24.31 -44.63 -5.67
CA ASN A 564 23.36 -43.83 -4.89
C ASN A 564 23.80 -42.35 -4.78
N ARG A 565 25.11 -42.09 -4.72
CA ARG A 565 25.65 -40.72 -4.70
C ARG A 565 25.52 -40.02 -6.05
N ILE A 566 25.72 -40.73 -7.17
CA ILE A 566 25.49 -40.23 -8.53
C ILE A 566 24.01 -39.91 -8.72
N ASP A 567 23.09 -40.82 -8.35
CA ASP A 567 21.64 -40.60 -8.47
C ASP A 567 21.18 -39.37 -7.65
N GLN A 568 21.74 -39.16 -6.45
CA GLN A 568 21.50 -37.95 -5.67
C GLN A 568 22.00 -36.69 -6.38
N LEU A 569 23.20 -36.74 -6.98
CA LEU A 569 23.78 -35.61 -7.70
C LEU A 569 22.97 -35.29 -8.97
N ASP A 570 22.55 -36.29 -9.74
CA ASP A 570 21.70 -36.12 -10.92
C ASP A 570 20.32 -35.53 -10.57
N ASN A 571 19.73 -35.95 -9.45
CA ASN A 571 18.49 -35.36 -8.96
C ASN A 571 18.66 -33.90 -8.53
N LEU A 572 19.77 -33.56 -7.87
CA LEU A 572 20.13 -32.17 -7.56
C LEU A 572 20.41 -31.34 -8.82
N LEU A 573 21.07 -31.92 -9.82
CA LEU A 573 21.39 -31.28 -11.10
C LEU A 573 20.09 -30.97 -11.86
N LYS A 574 19.18 -31.94 -11.99
CA LYS A 574 17.82 -31.74 -12.54
C LYS A 574 17.04 -30.67 -11.77
N HIS A 575 17.11 -30.66 -10.43
CA HIS A 575 16.44 -29.65 -9.63
C HIS A 575 17.01 -28.24 -9.89
N LYS A 576 18.34 -28.08 -9.96
CA LYS A 576 18.98 -26.80 -10.30
C LYS A 576 18.74 -26.38 -11.75
N GLN A 577 18.67 -27.31 -12.69
CA GLN A 577 18.29 -27.01 -14.07
C GLN A 577 16.84 -26.53 -14.16
N ASN A 578 15.93 -27.11 -13.39
CA ASN A 578 14.54 -26.63 -13.26
C ASN A 578 14.45 -25.26 -12.58
N GLU A 579 15.27 -24.97 -11.56
CA GLU A 579 15.38 -23.62 -10.97
C GLU A 579 15.88 -22.61 -12.00
N ILE A 580 16.92 -22.93 -12.77
CA ILE A 580 17.46 -22.08 -13.85
C ILE A 580 16.36 -21.78 -14.88
N HIS A 581 15.70 -22.80 -15.42
CA HIS A 581 14.59 -22.60 -16.37
C HIS A 581 13.37 -21.87 -15.77
N ALA A 582 13.18 -21.88 -14.46
CA ALA A 582 12.16 -21.05 -13.80
C ALA A 582 12.62 -19.59 -13.69
N LYS A 583 13.91 -19.34 -13.43
CA LYS A 583 14.51 -17.99 -13.40
C LYS A 583 14.61 -17.38 -14.80
N ASP A 584 14.96 -18.14 -15.83
CA ASP A 584 15.00 -17.67 -17.22
C ASP A 584 13.62 -17.17 -17.67
N ARG A 585 12.58 -17.99 -17.48
CA ARG A 585 11.18 -17.61 -17.77
C ARG A 585 10.69 -16.42 -16.95
N HIS A 586 11.24 -16.19 -15.76
CA HIS A 586 10.93 -15.00 -14.98
C HIS A 586 11.66 -13.76 -15.52
N LEU A 587 12.94 -13.90 -15.91
CA LEU A 587 13.71 -12.83 -16.56
C LEU A 587 13.10 -12.42 -17.91
N GLU A 588 12.56 -13.37 -18.68
CA GLU A 588 11.84 -13.08 -19.92
C GLU A 588 10.56 -12.26 -19.70
N ARG A 589 9.76 -12.61 -18.68
CA ARG A 589 8.60 -11.79 -18.28
C ARG A 589 9.03 -10.38 -17.84
N VAL A 590 10.03 -10.29 -16.96
CA VAL A 590 10.54 -8.97 -16.53
C VAL A 590 11.09 -8.15 -17.72
N ARG A 591 11.63 -8.79 -18.76
CA ARG A 591 12.05 -8.12 -20.00
C ARG A 591 10.87 -7.65 -20.84
N THR A 592 9.78 -8.43 -20.96
CA THR A 592 8.56 -7.96 -21.66
C THR A 592 7.92 -6.80 -20.92
N ASP A 593 7.76 -6.92 -19.60
CA ASP A 593 7.18 -5.88 -18.74
C ASP A 593 8.02 -4.59 -18.79
N LEU A 594 9.35 -4.70 -18.81
CA LEU A 594 10.27 -3.57 -19.00
C LEU A 594 10.14 -2.94 -20.39
N SER A 595 9.87 -3.74 -21.43
CA SER A 595 9.65 -3.23 -22.79
C SER A 595 8.32 -2.47 -22.89
N GLU A 596 7.24 -3.03 -22.32
CA GLU A 596 5.92 -2.40 -22.29
C GLU A 596 5.93 -1.09 -21.49
N THR A 597 6.56 -1.08 -20.31
CA THR A 597 6.71 0.15 -19.51
C THR A 597 7.56 1.22 -20.19
N LYS A 598 8.58 0.85 -20.98
CA LYS A 598 9.31 1.79 -21.85
C LYS A 598 8.43 2.38 -22.96
N MET A 599 7.70 1.54 -23.68
CA MET A 599 6.75 2.00 -24.71
C MET A 599 5.71 2.97 -24.14
N HIS A 600 5.20 2.70 -22.94
CA HIS A 600 4.28 3.61 -22.25
C HIS A 600 4.95 4.92 -21.80
N ALA A 601 6.21 4.88 -21.32
CA ALA A 601 6.96 6.08 -20.99
C ALA A 601 7.19 6.97 -22.23
N GLU A 602 7.54 6.38 -23.38
CA GLU A 602 7.70 7.09 -24.65
C GLU A 602 6.36 7.70 -25.14
N GLN A 603 5.25 6.97 -25.03
CA GLN A 603 3.90 7.48 -25.34
C GLN A 603 3.48 8.65 -24.44
N LEU A 604 3.73 8.55 -23.13
CA LEU A 604 3.45 9.63 -22.17
C LEU A 604 4.33 10.85 -22.46
N GLN A 605 5.62 10.66 -22.75
CA GLN A 605 6.52 11.75 -23.09
C GLN A 605 6.11 12.45 -24.40
N HIS A 606 5.70 11.70 -25.42
CA HIS A 606 5.16 12.28 -26.65
C HIS A 606 3.87 13.09 -26.39
N THR A 607 3.00 12.62 -25.48
CA THR A 607 1.78 13.34 -25.07
C THR A 607 2.15 14.66 -24.37
N ILE A 608 3.12 14.64 -23.45
CA ILE A 608 3.63 15.83 -22.77
C ILE A 608 4.21 16.83 -23.79
N GLU A 609 4.99 16.38 -24.78
CA GLU A 609 5.52 17.25 -25.84
C GLU A 609 4.42 17.87 -26.72
N GLN A 610 3.33 17.14 -26.99
CA GLN A 610 2.17 17.68 -27.70
C GLN A 610 1.46 18.74 -26.86
N ASP A 611 1.23 18.47 -25.58
CA ASP A 611 0.56 19.42 -24.69
C ASP A 611 1.43 20.66 -24.40
N GLU A 612 2.76 20.53 -24.30
CA GLU A 612 3.67 21.68 -24.27
C GLU A 612 3.53 22.56 -25.51
N LYS A 613 3.40 21.98 -26.70
CA LYS A 613 3.19 22.73 -27.95
C LYS A 613 1.83 23.45 -27.94
N ARG A 614 0.78 22.80 -27.45
CA ARG A 614 -0.56 23.41 -27.25
C ARG A 614 -0.50 24.56 -26.25
N PHE A 615 0.14 24.39 -25.09
CA PHE A 615 0.31 25.46 -24.10
C PHE A 615 1.09 26.64 -24.67
N LYS A 616 2.17 26.40 -25.43
CA LYS A 616 2.92 27.47 -26.13
C LYS A 616 2.02 28.24 -27.11
N GLN A 617 1.19 27.55 -27.90
CA GLN A 617 0.22 28.18 -28.80
C GLN A 617 -0.85 28.99 -28.04
N ILE A 618 -1.41 28.44 -26.97
CA ILE A 618 -2.40 29.14 -26.12
C ILE A 618 -1.78 30.41 -25.52
N SER A 619 -0.57 30.34 -24.97
CA SER A 619 0.13 31.52 -24.42
C SER A 619 0.34 32.62 -25.46
N ILE A 620 0.74 32.28 -26.69
CA ILE A 620 0.88 33.26 -27.78
C ILE A 620 -0.47 33.93 -28.09
N SER A 621 -1.55 33.15 -28.21
CA SER A 621 -2.89 33.69 -28.48
C SER A 621 -3.42 34.57 -27.33
N LEU A 622 -3.08 34.24 -26.08
CA LEU A 622 -3.41 35.06 -24.91
C LEU A 622 -2.64 36.37 -24.89
N GLU A 623 -1.37 36.38 -25.31
CA GLU A 623 -0.61 37.62 -25.49
C GLU A 623 -1.19 38.49 -26.61
N GLU A 624 -1.64 37.90 -27.72
CA GLU A 624 -2.31 38.61 -28.81
C GLU A 624 -3.63 39.25 -28.34
N VAL A 625 -4.51 38.49 -27.69
CA VAL A 625 -5.74 39.02 -27.07
C VAL A 625 -5.45 40.10 -26.02
N ASN A 626 -4.34 39.99 -25.27
CA ASN A 626 -3.96 41.02 -24.30
C ASN A 626 -3.41 42.29 -24.99
N LYS A 627 -2.73 42.17 -26.14
CA LYS A 627 -2.33 43.30 -26.99
C LYS A 627 -3.58 44.01 -27.56
N GLU A 628 -4.55 43.24 -28.08
CA GLU A 628 -5.84 43.77 -28.57
C GLU A 628 -6.62 44.49 -27.46
N LYS A 629 -6.77 43.85 -26.29
CA LYS A 629 -7.41 44.46 -25.11
C LYS A 629 -6.73 45.76 -24.70
N SER A 630 -5.40 45.81 -24.75
CA SER A 630 -4.62 47.02 -24.44
C SER A 630 -4.85 48.14 -25.47
N LEU A 631 -4.93 47.77 -26.75
CA LEU A 631 -5.26 48.71 -27.84
C LEU A 631 -6.68 49.27 -27.70
N VAL A 632 -7.69 48.42 -27.46
CA VAL A 632 -9.07 48.83 -27.21
C VAL A 632 -9.17 49.73 -25.97
N GLY A 633 -8.46 49.39 -24.89
CA GLY A 633 -8.36 50.24 -23.69
C GLY A 633 -7.79 51.62 -24.02
N GLN A 634 -6.72 51.71 -24.80
CA GLN A 634 -6.15 52.99 -25.22
C GLN A 634 -7.09 53.79 -26.14
N GLN A 635 -7.80 53.13 -27.06
CA GLN A 635 -8.82 53.77 -27.91
C GLN A 635 -9.99 54.33 -27.08
N MET A 636 -10.47 53.57 -26.10
CA MET A 636 -11.53 54.02 -25.18
C MET A 636 -11.09 55.23 -24.36
N VAL A 637 -9.85 55.26 -23.84
CA VAL A 637 -9.31 56.43 -23.14
C VAL A 637 -9.23 57.65 -24.05
N ARG A 638 -8.78 57.50 -25.30
CA ARG A 638 -8.77 58.61 -26.29
C ARG A 638 -10.19 59.13 -26.55
N ARG A 639 -11.15 58.24 -26.78
CA ARG A 639 -12.56 58.60 -27.03
C ARG A 639 -13.22 59.27 -25.82
N ASN A 640 -12.92 58.84 -24.60
CA ASN A 640 -13.37 59.53 -23.39
C ASN A 640 -12.75 60.93 -23.25
N GLY A 641 -11.50 61.11 -23.69
CA GLY A 641 -10.86 62.43 -23.80
C GLY A 641 -11.56 63.34 -24.83
N GLU A 642 -11.84 62.82 -26.03
CA GLU A 642 -12.59 63.53 -27.08
C GLU A 642 -13.99 63.94 -26.59
N LEU A 643 -14.73 63.02 -25.95
CA LEU A 643 -16.06 63.28 -25.39
C LEU A 643 -16.02 64.37 -24.31
N ARG A 644 -15.01 64.38 -23.43
CA ARG A 644 -14.85 65.42 -22.41
C ARG A 644 -14.62 66.79 -23.05
N ILE A 645 -13.75 66.88 -24.05
CA ILE A 645 -13.50 68.13 -24.80
C ILE A 645 -14.79 68.62 -25.49
N GLN A 646 -15.57 67.71 -26.09
CA GLN A 646 -16.87 68.06 -26.68
C GLN A 646 -17.88 68.56 -25.64
N GLN A 647 -17.95 67.93 -24.46
CA GLN A 647 -18.81 68.40 -23.36
C GLN A 647 -18.41 69.79 -22.85
N GLU A 648 -17.10 70.05 -22.70
CA GLU A 648 -16.57 71.37 -22.34
C GLU A 648 -16.91 72.45 -23.39
N GLN A 649 -16.74 72.13 -24.68
CA GLN A 649 -17.15 73.02 -25.78
C GLN A 649 -18.66 73.31 -25.75
N LEU A 650 -19.49 72.29 -25.56
CA LEU A 650 -20.95 72.42 -25.50
C LEU A 650 -21.37 73.27 -24.28
N ALA A 651 -20.72 73.09 -23.13
CA ALA A 651 -20.94 73.91 -21.94
C ALA A 651 -20.55 75.38 -22.16
N MET A 652 -19.41 75.66 -22.81
CA MET A 652 -19.00 77.01 -23.18
C MET A 652 -19.99 77.67 -24.15
N MET A 653 -20.46 76.95 -25.17
CA MET A 653 -21.48 77.43 -26.11
C MET A 653 -22.81 77.71 -25.41
N GLN A 654 -23.26 76.85 -24.49
CA GLN A 654 -24.46 77.09 -23.69
C GLN A 654 -24.32 78.33 -22.79
N LEU A 655 -23.16 78.56 -22.18
CA LEU A 655 -22.90 79.77 -21.40
C LEU A 655 -22.89 81.03 -22.28
N ALA A 656 -22.32 80.96 -23.48
CA ALA A 656 -22.36 82.06 -24.45
C ALA A 656 -23.82 82.39 -24.87
N ILE A 657 -24.63 81.36 -25.19
CA ILE A 657 -26.05 81.53 -25.51
C ILE A 657 -26.82 82.14 -24.32
N LYS A 658 -26.63 81.62 -23.10
CA LYS A 658 -27.27 82.16 -21.89
C LYS A 658 -26.91 83.64 -21.64
N ARG A 659 -25.64 84.02 -21.84
CA ARG A 659 -25.21 85.43 -21.76
C ARG A 659 -25.88 86.27 -22.85
N GLY A 660 -25.92 85.79 -24.09
CA GLY A 660 -26.57 86.46 -25.21
C GLY A 660 -28.07 86.65 -25.01
N THR A 661 -28.80 85.64 -24.52
CA THR A 661 -30.24 85.77 -24.22
C THR A 661 -30.50 86.71 -23.04
N MET A 662 -29.65 86.71 -22.01
CA MET A 662 -29.75 87.67 -20.91
C MET A 662 -29.56 89.12 -21.40
N GLN A 663 -28.53 89.38 -22.21
CA GLN A 663 -28.28 90.69 -22.81
C GLN A 663 -29.43 91.12 -23.75
N TYR A 664 -29.95 90.20 -24.56
CA TYR A 664 -31.10 90.47 -25.42
C TYR A 664 -32.34 90.84 -24.60
N ASN A 665 -32.65 90.11 -23.53
CA ASN A 665 -33.78 90.40 -22.66
C ASN A 665 -33.63 91.77 -21.98
N GLN A 666 -32.42 92.10 -21.49
CA GLN A 666 -32.13 93.44 -20.97
C GLN A 666 -32.41 94.53 -22.01
N ARG A 667 -32.00 94.36 -23.28
CA ARG A 667 -32.33 95.32 -24.35
C ARG A 667 -33.81 95.38 -24.68
N VAL A 668 -34.55 94.27 -24.58
CA VAL A 668 -36.01 94.27 -24.75
C VAL A 668 -36.69 95.04 -23.61
N ASP A 669 -36.20 94.93 -22.39
CA ASP A 669 -36.71 95.67 -21.23
C ASP A 669 -36.32 97.16 -21.27
N ASP A 670 -35.11 97.51 -21.69
CA ASP A 670 -34.72 98.90 -22.03
C ASP A 670 -35.71 99.50 -23.04
N ILE A 671 -36.01 98.77 -24.13
CA ILE A 671 -36.96 99.19 -25.18
C ILE A 671 -38.39 99.31 -24.63
N ARG A 672 -38.81 98.47 -23.68
CA ARG A 672 -40.12 98.58 -23.01
C ARG A 672 -40.19 99.85 -22.16
N LEU A 673 -39.15 100.14 -21.36
CA LEU A 673 -39.07 101.34 -20.54
C LEU A 673 -39.08 102.62 -21.38
N LEU A 674 -38.29 102.65 -22.47
CA LEU A 674 -38.31 103.76 -23.42
C LEU A 674 -39.68 103.93 -24.10
N LYS A 675 -40.38 102.83 -24.44
CA LYS A 675 -41.75 102.90 -24.96
C LYS A 675 -42.74 103.45 -23.95
N THR A 676 -42.66 103.05 -22.68
CA THR A 676 -43.52 103.61 -21.62
C THR A 676 -43.25 105.11 -21.44
N GLU A 677 -41.98 105.54 -21.51
CA GLU A 677 -41.66 106.95 -21.38
C GLU A 677 -42.11 107.78 -22.60
N ILE A 678 -41.99 107.24 -23.82
CA ILE A 678 -42.60 107.85 -25.02
C ILE A 678 -44.12 107.99 -24.85
N THR A 679 -44.82 107.00 -24.28
CA THR A 679 -46.25 107.13 -24.00
C THR A 679 -46.56 108.15 -22.91
N ASN A 680 -45.75 108.23 -21.83
CA ASN A 680 -45.90 109.22 -20.77
C ASN A 680 -45.73 110.65 -21.31
N LEU A 681 -44.66 110.89 -22.07
CA LEU A 681 -44.37 112.17 -22.73
C LEU A 681 -45.46 112.54 -23.75
N SER A 682 -45.95 111.56 -24.52
CA SER A 682 -47.06 111.77 -25.46
C SER A 682 -48.38 112.12 -24.75
N MET A 683 -48.70 111.46 -23.64
CA MET A 683 -49.86 111.77 -22.80
C MET A 683 -49.73 113.15 -22.14
N SER A 684 -48.55 113.47 -21.62
CA SER A 684 -48.22 114.79 -21.05
C SER A 684 -48.40 115.89 -22.08
N ASN A 685 -47.83 115.74 -23.28
CA ASN A 685 -48.00 116.68 -24.39
C ASN A 685 -49.48 116.79 -24.81
N ALA A 686 -50.22 115.68 -24.90
CA ALA A 686 -51.65 115.73 -25.20
C ALA A 686 -52.49 116.43 -24.09
N CYS A 687 -52.09 116.33 -22.82
CA CYS A 687 -52.70 117.08 -21.72
C CYS A 687 -52.34 118.58 -21.79
N LEU A 688 -51.10 118.93 -22.12
CA LEU A 688 -50.66 120.32 -22.33
C LEU A 688 -51.35 120.95 -23.54
N GLN A 689 -51.49 120.23 -24.66
CA GLN A 689 -52.26 120.68 -25.82
C GLN A 689 -53.75 120.88 -25.48
N ARG A 690 -54.35 119.99 -24.68
CA ARG A 690 -55.70 120.19 -24.14
C ARG A 690 -55.76 121.46 -23.29
N ALA A 691 -54.84 121.68 -22.35
CA ALA A 691 -54.79 122.90 -21.54
C ALA A 691 -54.58 124.20 -22.36
N ILE A 692 -53.82 124.13 -23.47
CA ILE A 692 -53.66 125.25 -24.41
C ILE A 692 -54.96 125.52 -25.16
N ASN A 693 -55.66 124.47 -25.61
CA ASN A 693 -56.97 124.58 -26.26
C ASN A 693 -58.04 125.05 -25.27
N ASP A 694 -58.00 124.63 -24.01
CA ASP A 694 -58.90 125.11 -22.96
C ASP A 694 -58.61 126.59 -22.66
N LYS A 695 -57.35 127.02 -22.66
CA LYS A 695 -56.98 128.44 -22.56
C LYS A 695 -57.44 129.26 -23.79
N SER A 696 -57.43 128.68 -24.99
CA SER A 696 -57.96 129.35 -26.18
C SER A 696 -59.49 129.38 -26.16
N ASN A 697 -60.16 128.32 -25.73
CA ASN A 697 -61.60 128.27 -25.46
C ASN A 697 -62.00 129.30 -24.40
N MET A 698 -61.26 129.41 -23.29
CA MET A 698 -61.51 130.43 -22.26
C MET A 698 -61.34 131.86 -22.80
N ARG A 699 -60.41 132.10 -23.74
CA ARG A 699 -60.32 133.40 -24.44
C ARG A 699 -61.54 133.64 -25.36
N HIS A 700 -61.98 132.63 -26.10
CA HIS A 700 -63.20 132.73 -26.90
C HIS A 700 -64.44 132.91 -26.02
N GLU A 701 -64.49 132.29 -24.84
CA GLU A 701 -65.55 132.44 -23.84
C GLU A 701 -65.52 133.82 -23.19
N VAL A 702 -64.35 134.40 -22.88
CA VAL A 702 -64.25 135.80 -22.46
C VAL A 702 -64.80 136.71 -23.55
N VAL A 703 -64.40 136.55 -24.81
CA VAL A 703 -64.96 137.34 -25.93
C VAL A 703 -66.45 137.06 -26.15
N ARG A 704 -66.92 135.82 -25.92
CA ARG A 704 -68.35 135.46 -25.98
C ARG A 704 -69.13 136.09 -24.84
N LEU A 705 -68.56 136.17 -23.65
CA LEU A 705 -69.12 136.80 -22.45
C LEU A 705 -69.08 138.32 -22.54
N GLU A 706 -68.07 138.93 -23.17
CA GLU A 706 -68.05 140.37 -23.50
C GLU A 706 -69.11 140.70 -24.56
N ARG A 707 -69.21 139.88 -25.62
CA ARG A 707 -70.29 139.99 -26.61
C ARG A 707 -71.65 139.72 -26.01
N GLN A 708 -71.78 138.77 -25.08
CA GLN A 708 -73.01 138.54 -24.34
C GLN A 708 -73.30 139.72 -23.42
N LEU A 709 -72.36 140.22 -22.64
CA LEU A 709 -72.55 141.39 -21.77
C LEU A 709 -72.99 142.62 -22.60
N ASN A 710 -72.41 142.82 -23.79
CA ASN A 710 -72.86 143.88 -24.69
C ASN A 710 -74.24 143.57 -25.31
N ARG A 711 -74.56 142.31 -25.62
CA ARG A 711 -75.92 141.90 -25.99
C ARG A 711 -76.91 141.97 -24.83
N GLU A 712 -76.51 141.78 -23.58
CA GLU A 712 -77.32 141.91 -22.37
C GLU A 712 -77.48 143.37 -22.00
N ARG A 713 -76.53 144.25 -22.32
CA ARG A 713 -76.71 145.71 -22.28
C ARG A 713 -77.66 146.18 -23.37
N LEU A 714 -77.51 145.66 -24.60
CA LEU A 714 -78.44 145.90 -25.70
C LEU A 714 -79.81 145.22 -25.47
N HIS A 715 -79.88 144.11 -24.74
CA HIS A 715 -81.12 143.45 -24.33
C HIS A 715 -81.69 144.09 -23.08
N VAL A 716 -80.93 144.74 -22.20
CA VAL A 716 -81.52 145.58 -21.15
C VAL A 716 -82.08 146.85 -21.79
N ALA A 717 -81.41 147.43 -22.80
CA ALA A 717 -81.97 148.51 -23.61
C ALA A 717 -83.21 148.05 -24.41
N ALA A 718 -83.11 146.93 -25.13
CA ALA A 718 -84.22 146.37 -25.90
C ALA A 718 -85.30 145.80 -24.99
N PHE A 719 -85.02 145.29 -23.79
CA PHE A 719 -86.03 144.92 -22.79
C PHE A 719 -86.60 146.15 -22.09
N THR A 720 -85.93 147.30 -22.00
CA THR A 720 -86.64 148.55 -21.69
C THR A 720 -87.57 148.98 -22.83
N GLU A 721 -87.35 148.51 -24.06
CA GLU A 721 -88.26 148.68 -25.20
C GLU A 721 -89.26 147.52 -25.42
N GLU A 722 -89.01 146.32 -24.91
CA GLU A 722 -89.88 145.12 -24.99
C GLU A 722 -90.67 144.94 -23.68
N MET A 723 -90.27 145.57 -22.57
CA MET A 723 -91.16 145.82 -21.43
C MET A 723 -92.28 146.80 -21.80
N LYS A 724 -92.17 147.55 -22.92
CA LYS A 724 -93.34 148.17 -23.54
C LYS A 724 -94.31 147.10 -24.08
N TYR A 725 -93.83 146.03 -24.73
CA TYR A 725 -94.66 144.92 -25.26
C TYR A 725 -93.91 143.56 -25.42
N PRO A 726 -94.07 142.55 -24.53
CA PRO A 726 -93.38 141.26 -24.65
C PRO A 726 -94.27 140.02 -24.87
N TYR A 727 -93.98 139.20 -25.90
CA TYR A 727 -94.55 137.85 -26.08
C TYR A 727 -93.52 136.77 -26.50
N ARG A 728 -92.91 136.18 -25.47
CA ARG A 728 -92.72 134.73 -25.21
C ARG A 728 -92.34 133.68 -26.31
N ILE A 729 -91.13 133.12 -26.11
CA ILE A 729 -90.70 131.69 -26.07
C ILE A 729 -90.50 130.87 -27.39
N HIS A 730 -89.36 130.14 -27.42
CA HIS A 730 -89.08 128.74 -27.88
C HIS A 730 -87.72 128.69 -28.64
N ARG A 731 -86.91 127.61 -28.59
CA ARG A 731 -87.13 126.30 -29.26
C ARG A 731 -85.90 125.35 -29.06
N TRP A 732 -86.11 124.03 -29.01
CA TRP A 732 -85.09 122.99 -28.72
C TRP A 732 -84.26 122.46 -29.93
N ARG A 733 -83.15 121.74 -29.65
CA ARG A 733 -82.57 120.56 -30.39
C ARG A 733 -81.38 119.98 -29.56
N VAL A 734 -81.22 118.69 -29.20
CA VAL A 734 -81.30 117.33 -29.85
C VAL A 734 -79.96 116.83 -30.45
N LEU A 735 -79.57 115.59 -30.11
CA LEU A 735 -78.24 114.95 -30.26
C LEU A 735 -78.29 113.71 -31.21
N ILE A 736 -77.15 113.25 -31.78
CA ILE A 736 -77.08 112.09 -32.70
C ILE A 736 -75.79 111.25 -32.50
N GLY A 737 -75.85 109.91 -32.68
CA GLY A 737 -74.71 108.97 -32.76
C GLY A 737 -74.85 107.94 -33.91
N LYS A 738 -73.79 107.15 -34.23
CA LYS A 738 -73.73 106.19 -35.36
C LYS A 738 -72.86 104.94 -35.09
N ASP A 739 -73.11 103.85 -35.83
CA ASP A 739 -72.51 102.50 -35.72
C ASP A 739 -71.22 102.22 -36.54
N PRO A 740 -70.43 101.17 -36.19
CA PRO A 740 -69.12 100.84 -36.81
C PRO A 740 -69.17 99.94 -38.06
N GLY A 741 -68.10 100.04 -38.89
CA GLY A 741 -68.07 99.49 -40.27
C GLY A 741 -67.42 98.11 -40.49
N LYS A 742 -67.80 97.48 -41.61
CA LYS A 742 -67.51 96.08 -42.03
C LYS A 742 -66.04 95.61 -41.90
N TYR A 743 -65.06 96.51 -42.07
CA TYR A 743 -63.63 96.17 -41.97
C TYR A 743 -63.22 95.64 -40.58
N GLN A 744 -63.83 96.18 -39.50
CA GLN A 744 -63.54 95.72 -38.13
C GLN A 744 -63.97 94.25 -37.91
N LEU A 745 -65.06 93.83 -38.56
CA LEU A 745 -65.53 92.44 -38.52
C LEU A 745 -64.56 91.48 -39.23
N ILE A 746 -64.08 91.84 -40.43
CA ILE A 746 -63.13 91.02 -41.21
C ILE A 746 -61.82 90.84 -40.45
N ARG A 747 -61.29 91.91 -39.84
CA ARG A 747 -60.07 91.84 -39.01
C ARG A 747 -60.25 90.90 -37.81
N LYS A 748 -61.44 90.86 -37.19
CA LYS A 748 -61.76 89.95 -36.09
C LYS A 748 -61.79 88.48 -36.55
N ILE A 749 -62.36 88.20 -37.72
CA ILE A 749 -62.39 86.84 -38.31
C ILE A 749 -60.97 86.31 -38.58
N GLN A 750 -60.08 87.12 -39.15
CA GLN A 750 -58.68 86.71 -39.43
C GLN A 750 -57.88 86.40 -38.15
N VAL A 751 -58.10 87.15 -37.06
CA VAL A 751 -57.48 86.86 -35.75
C VAL A 751 -58.00 85.55 -35.17
N LEU A 752 -59.30 85.27 -35.29
CA LEU A 752 -59.90 84.03 -34.81
C LEU A 752 -59.41 82.80 -35.58
N LEU A 753 -59.25 82.88 -36.91
CA LEU A 753 -58.68 81.81 -37.72
C LEU A 753 -57.23 81.47 -37.32
N LYS A 754 -56.37 82.49 -37.13
CA LYS A 754 -54.99 82.28 -36.65
C LYS A 754 -54.94 81.64 -35.26
N ARG A 755 -55.86 82.01 -34.36
CA ARG A 755 -55.99 81.39 -33.03
C ARG A 755 -56.44 79.93 -33.12
N ASN A 756 -57.37 79.61 -34.03
CA ASN A 756 -57.89 78.26 -34.21
C ASN A 756 -56.80 77.29 -34.71
N ILE A 757 -56.03 77.68 -35.74
CA ILE A 757 -54.92 76.87 -36.28
C ILE A 757 -53.88 76.57 -35.19
N ARG A 758 -53.52 77.58 -34.38
CA ARG A 758 -52.58 77.40 -33.26
C ARG A 758 -53.08 76.36 -32.24
N LEU A 759 -54.34 76.46 -31.81
CA LEU A 759 -54.94 75.51 -30.86
C LEU A 759 -55.02 74.09 -31.44
N SER A 760 -55.24 73.94 -32.74
CA SER A 760 -55.22 72.63 -33.42
C SER A 760 -53.83 71.97 -33.36
N VAL A 761 -52.75 72.72 -33.60
CA VAL A 761 -51.38 72.22 -33.49
C VAL A 761 -51.01 71.88 -32.03
N GLU A 762 -51.40 72.73 -31.08
CA GLU A 762 -51.19 72.46 -29.65
C GLU A 762 -51.90 71.18 -29.21
N ARG A 763 -53.14 70.92 -29.68
CA ARG A 763 -53.88 69.68 -29.43
C ARG A 763 -53.17 68.43 -29.98
N VAL A 764 -52.76 68.44 -31.25
CA VAL A 764 -52.07 67.29 -31.89
C VAL A 764 -50.72 66.99 -31.22
N ASN A 765 -50.05 68.00 -30.66
CA ASN A 765 -48.83 67.80 -29.88
C ASN A 765 -49.10 67.19 -28.50
N MET A 766 -50.23 67.50 -27.86
CA MET A 766 -50.64 66.85 -26.60
C MET A 766 -51.12 65.41 -26.83
N GLU A 767 -51.86 65.14 -27.91
CA GLU A 767 -52.26 63.78 -28.30
C GLU A 767 -51.04 62.86 -28.51
N ARG A 768 -49.99 63.34 -29.18
CA ARG A 768 -48.72 62.59 -29.32
C ARG A 768 -48.03 62.33 -27.98
N ARG A 769 -47.92 63.34 -27.12
CA ARG A 769 -47.31 63.18 -25.78
C ARG A 769 -48.07 62.14 -24.93
N LEU A 770 -49.40 62.11 -25.01
CA LEU A 770 -50.20 61.11 -24.31
C LEU A 770 -49.93 59.69 -24.85
N GLN A 771 -49.84 59.51 -26.18
CA GLN A 771 -49.48 58.22 -26.77
C GLN A 771 -48.08 57.75 -26.36
N ASP A 772 -47.10 58.65 -26.32
CA ASP A 772 -45.73 58.29 -25.90
C ASP A 772 -45.67 57.94 -24.41
N ILE A 773 -46.41 58.65 -23.55
CA ILE A 773 -46.54 58.32 -22.12
C ILE A 773 -47.27 56.98 -21.92
N GLN A 774 -48.33 56.69 -22.69
CA GLN A 774 -49.04 55.41 -22.62
C GLN A 774 -48.14 54.24 -23.04
N ARG A 775 -47.39 54.38 -24.15
CA ARG A 775 -46.38 53.37 -24.56
C ARG A 775 -45.34 53.13 -23.47
N LEU A 776 -44.81 54.19 -22.86
CA LEU A 776 -43.85 54.06 -21.75
C LEU A 776 -44.48 53.36 -20.53
N TYR A 777 -45.71 53.71 -20.17
CA TYR A 777 -46.44 53.05 -19.09
C TYR A 777 -46.69 51.56 -19.38
N ASP A 778 -47.11 51.21 -20.60
CA ASP A 778 -47.37 49.83 -21.00
C ASP A 778 -46.08 49.00 -21.03
N THR A 779 -44.97 49.53 -21.58
CA THR A 779 -43.66 48.84 -21.53
C THR A 779 -43.14 48.65 -20.09
N LEU A 780 -43.32 49.65 -19.20
CA LEU A 780 -42.97 49.52 -17.79
C LEU A 780 -43.85 48.46 -17.09
N LYS A 781 -45.13 48.39 -17.45
CA LYS A 781 -46.10 47.43 -16.92
C LYS A 781 -45.81 46.00 -17.37
N GLU A 782 -45.46 45.78 -18.63
CA GLU A 782 -44.96 44.49 -19.14
C GLU A 782 -43.67 44.07 -18.41
N GLN A 783 -42.71 44.98 -18.26
CA GLN A 783 -41.50 44.72 -17.48
C GLN A 783 -41.80 44.36 -16.02
N LEU A 784 -42.71 45.07 -15.37
CA LEU A 784 -43.14 44.78 -13.98
C LEU A 784 -43.89 43.45 -13.87
N GLN A 785 -44.70 43.06 -14.86
CA GLN A 785 -45.37 41.75 -14.89
C GLN A 785 -44.39 40.57 -15.08
N HIS A 786 -43.24 40.81 -15.70
CA HIS A 786 -42.17 39.82 -15.86
C HIS A 786 -41.12 39.84 -14.73
N MET A 787 -41.18 40.80 -13.81
CA MET A 787 -40.33 40.84 -12.62
C MET A 787 -40.99 40.05 -11.47
N PRO A 788 -40.29 39.12 -10.81
CA PRO A 788 -40.87 38.35 -9.71
C PRO A 788 -41.12 39.27 -8.50
N ASP A 789 -42.36 39.26 -8.00
CA ASP A 789 -42.79 40.05 -6.84
C ASP A 789 -41.80 39.93 -5.66
N PRO A 790 -41.39 41.03 -4.99
CA PRO A 790 -40.45 40.96 -3.86
C PRO A 790 -40.90 40.00 -2.73
N ASN A 791 -42.21 39.85 -2.55
CA ASN A 791 -42.78 38.87 -1.61
C ASN A 791 -42.58 37.41 -2.05
N THR A 792 -42.56 37.12 -3.36
CA THR A 792 -42.29 35.75 -3.85
C THR A 792 -40.81 35.40 -3.68
N VAL A 793 -39.91 36.33 -3.98
CA VAL A 793 -38.45 36.20 -3.74
C VAL A 793 -38.16 35.98 -2.26
N ASN A 794 -38.75 36.76 -1.36
CA ASN A 794 -38.59 36.57 0.09
C ASN A 794 -39.16 35.23 0.57
N ARG A 795 -40.31 34.78 0.05
CA ARG A 795 -40.87 33.45 0.36
C ARG A 795 -39.96 32.32 -0.11
N LEU A 796 -39.40 32.41 -1.32
CA LEU A 796 -38.42 31.45 -1.84
C LEU A 796 -37.15 31.42 -0.98
N TRP A 797 -36.64 32.57 -0.56
CA TRP A 797 -35.45 32.66 0.30
C TRP A 797 -35.68 32.05 1.69
N LEU A 798 -36.83 32.34 2.31
CA LEU A 798 -37.26 31.72 3.56
C LEU A 798 -37.41 30.19 3.41
N GLN A 799 -38.03 29.74 2.33
CA GLN A 799 -38.22 28.31 2.04
C GLN A 799 -36.89 27.60 1.72
N GLN A 800 -35.94 28.26 1.07
CA GLN A 800 -34.59 27.75 0.84
C GLN A 800 -33.83 27.61 2.17
N ARG A 801 -33.95 28.60 3.07
CA ARG A 801 -33.36 28.56 4.42
C ARG A 801 -34.01 27.48 5.30
N ALA A 802 -35.32 27.27 5.19
CA ALA A 802 -36.03 26.17 5.85
C ALA A 802 -35.56 24.80 5.33
N ASN A 803 -35.48 24.62 4.01
CA ASN A 803 -34.94 23.42 3.37
C ASN A 803 -33.48 23.13 3.79
N GLN A 804 -32.63 24.16 3.90
CA GLN A 804 -31.26 23.97 4.41
C GLN A 804 -31.23 23.51 5.86
N ARG A 805 -32.09 24.06 6.74
CA ARG A 805 -32.24 23.60 8.13
C ARG A 805 -32.74 22.15 8.19
N GLN A 806 -33.74 21.78 7.38
CA GLN A 806 -34.24 20.41 7.29
C GLN A 806 -33.17 19.44 6.76
N ARG A 807 -32.42 19.80 5.70
CA ARG A 807 -31.28 18.99 5.23
C ARG A 807 -30.21 18.78 6.29
N ARG A 808 -29.92 19.78 7.14
CA ARG A 808 -29.00 19.61 8.28
C ARG A 808 -29.57 18.64 9.33
N LYS A 809 -30.85 18.74 9.68
CA LYS A 809 -31.52 17.78 10.59
C LYS A 809 -31.52 16.36 10.03
N VAL A 810 -31.85 16.17 8.75
CA VAL A 810 -31.80 14.85 8.09
C VAL A 810 -30.39 14.27 8.10
N LYS A 811 -29.35 15.09 7.85
CA LYS A 811 -27.96 14.63 7.96
C LYS A 811 -27.57 14.23 9.40
N ALA A 812 -28.04 14.95 10.41
CA ALA A 812 -27.83 14.58 11.81
C ALA A 812 -28.53 13.24 12.13
N MET A 813 -29.80 13.08 11.76
CA MET A 813 -30.55 11.83 11.92
C MET A 813 -29.92 10.66 11.14
N GLN A 814 -29.34 10.91 9.96
CA GLN A 814 -28.59 9.90 9.21
C GLN A 814 -27.29 9.48 9.92
N ALA A 815 -26.59 10.43 10.57
CA ALA A 815 -25.42 10.11 11.38
C ALA A 815 -25.81 9.36 12.66
N GLU A 816 -26.88 9.75 13.34
CA GLU A 816 -27.45 9.02 14.48
C GLU A 816 -27.88 7.61 14.09
N LEU A 817 -28.55 7.42 12.94
CA LEU A 817 -28.89 6.09 12.42
C LEU A 817 -27.63 5.25 12.11
N ALA A 818 -26.61 5.84 11.49
CA ALA A 818 -25.35 5.15 11.21
C ALA A 818 -24.62 4.72 12.50
N ILE A 819 -24.64 5.54 13.55
CA ILE A 819 -24.12 5.18 14.88
C ILE A 819 -24.95 4.04 15.48
N ASN A 820 -26.29 4.15 15.47
CA ASN A 820 -27.18 3.09 15.95
C ASN A 820 -26.99 1.77 15.17
N GLU A 821 -26.71 1.79 13.86
CA GLU A 821 -26.37 0.60 13.08
C GLU A 821 -25.02 -0.01 13.49
N ILE A 822 -24.04 0.80 13.86
CA ILE A 822 -22.75 0.34 14.39
C ILE A 822 -22.95 -0.27 15.78
N ASP A 823 -23.77 0.36 16.63
CA ASP A 823 -24.11 -0.14 17.97
C ASP A 823 -24.96 -1.42 17.92
N LEU A 824 -25.83 -1.58 16.92
CA LEU A 824 -26.52 -2.85 16.68
C LEU A 824 -25.54 -3.94 16.24
N LYS A 825 -24.64 -3.65 15.29
CA LYS A 825 -23.59 -4.60 14.86
C LYS A 825 -22.64 -4.99 16.00
N SER A 826 -22.29 -4.06 16.89
CA SER A 826 -21.45 -4.37 18.05
C SER A 826 -22.19 -5.23 19.08
N ARG A 827 -23.50 -4.97 19.31
CA ARG A 827 -24.37 -5.84 20.13
C ARG A 827 -24.53 -7.22 19.51
N ASP A 828 -24.70 -7.32 18.19
CA ASP A 828 -24.82 -8.60 17.48
C ASP A 828 -23.52 -9.42 17.62
N LEU A 829 -22.35 -8.79 17.48
CA LEU A 829 -21.05 -9.45 17.73
C LEU A 829 -20.91 -9.92 19.18
N ILE A 830 -21.33 -9.12 20.16
CA ILE A 830 -21.33 -9.50 21.59
C ILE A 830 -22.31 -10.67 21.83
N ILE A 831 -23.48 -10.67 21.18
CA ILE A 831 -24.45 -11.77 21.23
C ILE A 831 -23.85 -13.04 20.61
N ASP A 832 -23.14 -12.94 19.47
CA ASP A 832 -22.45 -14.07 18.85
C ASP A 832 -21.30 -14.61 19.71
N GLU A 833 -20.56 -13.74 20.41
CA GLU A 833 -19.56 -14.15 21.41
C GLU A 833 -20.22 -14.89 22.58
N PHE A 834 -21.31 -14.37 23.15
CA PHE A 834 -22.07 -15.08 24.19
C PHE A 834 -22.68 -16.40 23.69
N GLN A 835 -23.18 -16.45 22.45
CA GLN A 835 -23.64 -17.71 21.84
C GLN A 835 -22.50 -18.71 21.64
N GLN A 836 -21.28 -18.25 21.33
CA GLN A 836 -20.09 -19.11 21.25
C GLN A 836 -19.65 -19.61 22.64
N VAL A 837 -19.76 -18.78 23.68
CA VAL A 837 -19.53 -19.21 25.07
C VAL A 837 -20.57 -20.25 25.48
N ILE A 838 -21.87 -20.01 25.26
CA ILE A 838 -22.94 -20.98 25.56
C ILE A 838 -22.74 -22.28 24.78
N LYS A 839 -22.36 -22.23 23.49
CA LYS A 839 -22.02 -23.43 22.70
C LYS A 839 -20.80 -24.18 23.26
N LYS A 840 -19.79 -23.47 23.79
CA LYS A 840 -18.63 -24.08 24.47
C LYS A 840 -19.01 -24.69 25.81
N GLU A 841 -19.86 -24.05 26.60
CA GLU A 841 -20.37 -24.59 27.87
C GLU A 841 -21.27 -25.82 27.65
N GLN A 842 -22.12 -25.80 26.62
CA GLN A 842 -22.92 -26.97 26.20
C GLN A 842 -22.05 -28.13 25.66
N LEU A 843 -20.87 -27.84 25.11
CA LEU A 843 -19.88 -28.87 24.73
C LEU A 843 -19.06 -29.38 25.94
N LEU A 844 -18.95 -28.61 27.01
CA LEU A 844 -18.29 -29.01 28.26
C LEU A 844 -19.25 -29.73 29.23
N GLN A 845 -20.57 -29.54 29.08
CA GLN A 845 -21.60 -30.27 29.82
C GLN A 845 -22.17 -31.45 29.01
N GLN A 846 -21.36 -32.51 28.87
CA GLN A 846 -21.89 -33.87 28.66
C GLN A 846 -21.44 -34.82 29.76
N PRO A 847 -22.39 -35.30 30.59
CA PRO A 847 -22.39 -36.65 31.09
C PRO A 847 -23.34 -37.55 30.27
N ASN A 848 -23.05 -38.85 30.28
CA ASN A 848 -23.69 -39.87 29.46
C ASN A 848 -25.21 -40.04 29.64
N LYS A 849 -25.90 -40.19 28.49
CA LYS A 849 -26.98 -41.15 28.19
C LYS A 849 -28.32 -41.11 28.97
N ALA A 850 -29.37 -40.93 28.16
CA ALA A 850 -30.56 -41.81 28.07
C ALA A 850 -31.75 -41.62 29.03
N ILE A 851 -32.26 -40.40 29.14
CA ILE A 851 -33.68 -40.06 29.41
C ILE A 851 -34.00 -38.85 28.49
N ASP A 852 -35.06 -38.75 27.69
CA ASP A 852 -36.29 -39.54 27.65
C ASP A 852 -36.71 -39.96 26.24
N LYS A 853 -37.29 -41.15 26.12
CA LYS A 853 -37.87 -41.70 24.87
C LYS A 853 -39.40 -41.64 24.90
N LEU A 854 -39.95 -40.81 25.79
CA LEU A 854 -41.36 -40.71 26.14
C LEU A 854 -41.84 -39.24 26.13
N LEU A 855 -42.00 -38.64 24.95
CA LEU A 855 -43.02 -37.60 24.68
C LEU A 855 -43.21 -37.38 23.17
N LYS A 856 -43.32 -38.50 22.44
CA LYS A 856 -43.90 -38.49 21.08
C LYS A 856 -45.27 -39.16 21.18
N ILE A 857 -46.26 -38.59 20.50
CA ILE A 857 -47.69 -38.98 20.50
C ILE A 857 -48.50 -38.40 21.68
N VAL A 858 -48.98 -37.15 21.53
CA VAL A 858 -50.42 -36.79 21.66
C VAL A 858 -50.72 -35.61 20.71
N SER A 859 -51.45 -35.93 19.64
CA SER A 859 -52.46 -35.14 18.91
C SER A 859 -52.18 -33.66 18.54
N VAL A 860 -52.05 -33.32 17.24
CA VAL A 860 -53.16 -32.99 16.29
C VAL A 860 -53.40 -31.47 16.16
N SER A 861 -53.31 -31.02 14.91
CA SER A 861 -53.99 -29.87 14.29
C SER A 861 -54.33 -28.65 15.14
N ARG A 862 -53.63 -27.54 14.87
CA ARG A 862 -54.29 -26.24 14.67
C ARG A 862 -53.63 -25.47 13.53
N LYS A 863 -54.31 -25.46 12.38
CA LYS A 863 -54.22 -24.34 11.42
C LYS A 863 -54.77 -23.10 12.13
N SER A 864 -53.94 -22.09 12.36
CA SER A 864 -54.44 -20.75 12.71
C SER A 864 -53.46 -19.66 12.28
N HIS A 865 -53.81 -19.07 11.14
CA HIS A 865 -53.54 -17.69 10.73
C HIS A 865 -52.11 -17.15 10.87
N ALA A 866 -51.41 -17.17 9.73
CA ALA A 866 -50.61 -16.01 9.35
C ALA A 866 -51.52 -14.78 9.29
N ASN A 867 -51.46 -13.91 10.31
CA ASN A 867 -51.89 -12.52 10.20
C ASN A 867 -51.37 -11.68 11.38
N LYS A 868 -50.39 -10.81 11.12
CA LYS A 868 -50.27 -9.50 11.78
C LYS A 868 -49.32 -8.57 11.01
N HIS A 869 -49.94 -7.67 10.26
CA HIS A 869 -49.46 -6.33 9.89
C HIS A 869 -48.12 -6.21 9.13
N GLN A 870 -48.15 -6.55 7.84
CA GLN A 870 -47.70 -5.56 6.85
C GLN A 870 -48.85 -4.56 6.66
N GLN A 871 -48.73 -3.36 7.24
CA GLN A 871 -49.69 -2.30 6.98
C GLN A 871 -49.26 -1.55 5.72
N VAL A 872 -49.92 -1.88 4.60
CA VAL A 872 -49.77 -1.17 3.33
C VAL A 872 -50.29 0.26 3.50
N PHE A 873 -49.41 1.24 3.50
CA PHE A 873 -49.76 2.65 3.32
C PHE A 873 -49.70 3.01 1.83
N HIS A 874 -50.73 2.60 1.08
CA HIS A 874 -51.03 3.25 -0.20
C HIS A 874 -51.83 4.52 0.08
N MET A 875 -51.25 5.69 -0.19
CA MET A 875 -51.98 6.95 -0.31
C MET A 875 -51.67 7.59 -1.66
N SER A 876 -52.59 7.35 -2.60
CA SER A 876 -53.03 8.31 -3.63
C SER A 876 -51.97 9.19 -4.32
N SER A 877 -51.30 8.63 -5.32
CA SER A 877 -50.84 9.42 -6.47
C SER A 877 -51.96 9.47 -7.52
N ASN A 878 -52.89 10.45 -7.39
CA ASN A 878 -53.72 10.94 -8.51
C ASN A 878 -54.56 12.17 -8.11
N SER A 879 -54.16 13.35 -8.58
CA SER A 879 -55.10 14.40 -9.00
C SER A 879 -54.48 15.17 -10.17
N SER A 880 -55.08 14.97 -11.35
CA SER A 880 -54.62 15.53 -12.62
C SER A 880 -55.10 16.97 -12.84
N VAL A 881 -54.18 17.88 -13.13
CA VAL A 881 -54.39 19.03 -14.02
C VAL A 881 -53.09 19.21 -14.81
N GLN A 882 -52.97 18.65 -16.02
CA GLN A 882 -53.29 19.24 -17.34
C GLN A 882 -52.36 20.41 -17.77
N CYS A 883 -51.84 20.28 -18.99
CA CYS A 883 -51.08 21.27 -19.78
C CYS A 883 -49.65 21.61 -19.29
N GLY A 884 -48.59 21.50 -20.10
CA GLY A 884 -48.50 20.95 -21.46
C GLY A 884 -47.04 20.95 -21.93
N GLU A 885 -46.66 19.96 -22.74
CA GLU A 885 -45.34 19.93 -23.38
C GLU A 885 -45.29 20.93 -24.54
N PHE A 886 -44.24 21.74 -24.59
CA PHE A 886 -43.76 22.29 -25.86
C PHE A 886 -42.25 22.05 -25.95
N ALA A 887 -41.88 21.14 -26.84
CA ALA A 887 -40.52 21.03 -27.32
C ALA A 887 -40.17 22.29 -28.12
N TYR A 888 -38.93 22.76 -28.02
CA TYR A 888 -38.33 23.58 -29.07
C TYR A 888 -36.97 23.02 -29.46
N SER A 889 -36.89 22.63 -30.73
CA SER A 889 -35.66 22.36 -31.45
C SER A 889 -35.17 23.65 -32.11
N ALA A 890 -33.86 23.75 -32.28
CA ALA A 890 -33.13 24.53 -33.28
C ALA A 890 -33.68 25.92 -33.72
N ALA A 891 -33.00 26.97 -33.26
CA ALA A 891 -32.49 28.06 -34.11
C ALA A 891 -31.31 28.74 -33.39
#